data_AF-A0A4P2R5V6-F1
#
_entry.id   AF-A0A4P2R5V6-F1
#
_cell.length_a   1.000
_cell.length_b   1.000
_cell.length_c   1.000
_cell.angle_alpha   90.00
_cell.angle_beta   90.00
_cell.angle_gamma   90.00
#
_symmetry.space_group_name_H-M   'P 1'
#
loop_
_entity.id
_entity.type
_entity.pdbx_description
1 polymer ?
#
loop_
_entity_poly.entity_id
_entity_poly.type
_entity_poly.pdbx_seq_one_letter_code
_entity_poly.pdbx_strand_id
1 'polypeptide(L)'
;MLDRSCPKLLRALLPLLAATGCDGCPSSKPYTPYTLGSAAPSGSPPPLSAVAPGAPDAGPDADAGAPDAAAPRFAAVPSVPAPEGGKRWPLDGGAVAAAPTGRTFETGLLLDLDGDGARDLVAWARAPDGLRGELLLAPAARPQAPRTLAALPGDLAAQGCTPRVGLSQIGPATLALDFAPQCPDQQRAAGAGATRWIAVIRLPGPAAGAGAAPELALELRLRTPPPQEALSASLEVADRDADGRDDLVVSIGLSGALRPFPAPAGAAADLGVPLVFLDRPAGLSRDAAQPAEALRALAASLLRDARGKSTAPAVAASAQRLRRLHAALCADAAAGGGAVAGRDATRAGEALVWTGAGPVRCGEPGLAAAIDHAEAVAASTRGAPIAAVAALDRGGAEPRTKDEGKLLAKLAPPATASAVYRTAAAPQPTRPGALGSLAFEPSGALLVRTAQGVVRVDPAASPTLTEAATDIPPWPAAVHAGPAELVAVERRCDAPTLLALFRSSPDAVGEMEVPLPLLRGQGPRARPGAAPPERCAGTERLPFSPLAASEGGFDIALGAALVSIDLRAAAPTASALSFPLTTPAPQGAARSPDGATLAVPAAGGLLVATAGGAARLWSGGDLAQATACAPANGGARVACVVGAAAVIFEAK
;
A
#
# COMPACT_ATOMS: atom_id res chain seq x y z
N MET A 1 7.87 -38.36 51.11
CA MET A 1 7.61 -39.55 51.94
C MET A 1 6.11 -39.71 52.11
N LEU A 2 5.60 -40.87 51.68
CA LEU A 2 4.32 -41.54 52.01
C LEU A 2 3.00 -41.03 51.38
N ASP A 3 2.73 -41.57 50.19
CA ASP A 3 1.59 -42.42 49.80
C ASP A 3 0.31 -42.46 50.65
N ARG A 4 -0.85 -42.46 49.96
CA ARG A 4 -1.80 -43.60 50.00
C ARG A 4 -2.88 -43.57 48.91
N SER A 5 -3.24 -44.77 48.49
CA SER A 5 -3.93 -45.20 47.27
C SER A 5 -5.43 -45.46 47.46
N CYS A 6 -6.19 -45.40 46.34
CA CYS A 6 -7.29 -46.27 45.83
C CYS A 6 -8.23 -47.03 46.81
N PRO A 7 -9.53 -47.27 46.45
CA PRO A 7 -9.82 -48.27 45.41
C PRO A 7 -11.07 -48.05 44.53
N LYS A 8 -11.16 -48.95 43.55
CA LYS A 8 -12.13 -49.14 42.45
C LYS A 8 -13.42 -49.86 42.89
N LEU A 9 -14.44 -49.83 42.01
CA LEU A 9 -15.25 -50.97 41.48
C LEU A 9 -16.79 -50.90 41.61
N LEU A 10 -17.42 -51.19 40.45
CA LEU A 10 -18.74 -51.80 40.20
C LEU A 10 -19.98 -50.94 40.49
N ARG A 11 -21.06 -50.91 39.68
CA ARG A 11 -21.66 -52.00 38.88
C ARG A 11 -22.66 -51.42 37.85
N ALA A 12 -22.71 -52.06 36.69
CA ALA A 12 -23.69 -51.87 35.62
C ALA A 12 -25.10 -52.40 36.01
N LEU A 13 -26.15 -51.87 35.37
CA LEU A 13 -27.33 -52.61 34.87
C LEU A 13 -28.28 -51.68 34.07
N LEU A 14 -28.33 -51.91 32.75
CA LEU A 14 -29.48 -51.67 31.84
C LEU A 14 -30.59 -52.73 32.14
N PRO A 15 -31.84 -52.75 31.57
CA PRO A 15 -32.35 -52.02 30.39
C PRO A 15 -33.88 -51.63 30.38
N LEU A 16 -34.29 -51.06 29.23
CA LEU A 16 -35.55 -51.27 28.47
C LEU A 16 -36.88 -50.61 28.93
N LEU A 17 -37.42 -49.73 28.08
CA LEU A 17 -38.78 -49.82 27.50
C LEU A 17 -38.97 -48.83 26.35
N ALA A 18 -39.50 -49.33 25.23
CA ALA A 18 -39.85 -48.60 24.02
C ALA A 18 -41.33 -48.21 24.03
N ALA A 19 -41.70 -47.06 23.45
CA ALA A 19 -43.00 -46.84 22.79
C ALA A 19 -43.04 -45.52 21.99
N THR A 20 -43.27 -45.68 20.67
CA THR A 20 -44.20 -44.94 19.80
C THR A 20 -44.16 -43.40 19.68
N GLY A 21 -43.74 -42.94 18.50
CA GLY A 21 -44.58 -42.14 17.57
C GLY A 21 -44.72 -40.63 17.78
N CYS A 22 -44.20 -39.84 16.83
CA CYS A 22 -44.90 -38.70 16.19
C CYS A 22 -44.12 -38.21 14.96
N ASP A 23 -44.73 -38.36 13.79
CA ASP A 23 -44.43 -37.57 12.58
C ASP A 23 -44.77 -36.09 12.85
N GLY A 24 -43.85 -35.19 12.56
CA GLY A 24 -44.02 -33.75 12.77
C GLY A 24 -43.16 -32.90 11.83
N CYS A 25 -43.78 -32.50 10.72
CA CYS A 25 -43.59 -31.33 9.84
C CYS A 25 -42.17 -30.75 9.55
N PRO A 26 -41.90 -30.37 8.27
CA PRO A 26 -40.64 -29.74 7.87
C PRO A 26 -40.54 -28.33 8.46
N SER A 27 -39.44 -28.06 9.17
CA SER A 27 -39.10 -26.71 9.60
C SER A 27 -38.85 -25.82 8.38
N SER A 28 -39.83 -24.96 8.07
CA SER A 28 -39.62 -23.73 7.32
C SER A 28 -38.60 -22.87 8.06
N LYS A 29 -37.34 -22.92 7.61
CA LYS A 29 -36.38 -21.87 7.97
C LYS A 29 -36.63 -20.69 7.02
N PRO A 30 -36.87 -19.47 7.52
CA PRO A 30 -37.02 -18.31 6.66
C PRO A 30 -35.73 -18.10 5.87
N TYR A 31 -35.88 -18.01 4.55
CA TYR A 31 -34.82 -17.56 3.64
C TYR A 31 -34.40 -16.15 4.06
N THR A 32 -33.16 -16.02 4.52
CA THR A 32 -32.52 -14.73 4.73
C THR A 32 -31.71 -14.44 3.48
N PRO A 33 -31.99 -13.35 2.73
CA PRO A 33 -31.16 -12.99 1.59
C PRO A 33 -29.79 -12.55 2.12
N TYR A 34 -28.73 -13.15 1.58
CA TYR A 34 -27.36 -12.70 1.84
C TYR A 34 -27.16 -11.34 1.17
N THR A 35 -27.40 -10.26 1.91
CA THR A 35 -26.80 -8.96 1.60
C THR A 35 -25.31 -9.04 1.91
N LEU A 36 -24.47 -8.44 1.05
CA LEU A 36 -23.01 -8.32 1.20
C LEU A 36 -22.63 -8.02 2.66
N GLY A 37 -22.27 -9.09 3.38
CA GLY A 37 -22.00 -9.10 4.81
C GLY A 37 -20.83 -10.04 5.07
N SER A 38 -19.87 -9.53 5.81
CA SER A 38 -18.53 -10.09 5.99
C SER A 38 -18.51 -11.51 6.59
N ALA A 39 -17.69 -12.37 5.99
CA ALA A 39 -17.01 -13.57 6.53
C ALA A 39 -17.83 -14.78 7.03
N ALA A 40 -17.63 -15.93 6.36
CA ALA A 40 -17.69 -17.27 6.94
C ALA A 40 -16.67 -18.19 6.21
N PRO A 41 -16.16 -19.25 6.87
CA PRO A 41 -14.82 -19.79 6.66
C PRO A 41 -14.69 -20.72 5.43
N SER A 42 -13.45 -20.78 4.93
CA SER A 42 -12.99 -21.58 3.79
C SER A 42 -13.47 -23.03 3.83
N GLY A 43 -14.27 -23.41 2.82
CA GLY A 43 -14.40 -24.79 2.37
C GLY A 43 -13.71 -24.92 1.01
N SER A 44 -12.52 -25.54 0.98
CA SER A 44 -11.81 -25.83 -0.27
C SER A 44 -12.54 -26.92 -1.07
N PRO A 45 -12.82 -26.73 -2.37
CA PRO A 45 -13.12 -27.84 -3.26
C PRO A 45 -11.83 -28.61 -3.65
N PRO A 46 -11.94 -29.88 -4.08
CA PRO A 46 -10.78 -30.75 -4.31
C PRO A 46 -9.95 -30.34 -5.53
N PRO A 47 -8.64 -30.66 -5.55
CA PRO A 47 -7.73 -30.25 -6.62
C PRO A 47 -7.98 -31.08 -7.89
N LEU A 48 -7.98 -30.42 -9.05
CA LEU A 48 -7.81 -31.06 -10.34
C LEU A 48 -6.34 -31.48 -10.53
N SER A 49 -6.18 -32.72 -10.96
CA SER A 49 -4.93 -33.49 -11.02
C SER A 49 -3.82 -32.88 -11.87
N ALA A 50 -2.60 -33.14 -11.40
CA ALA A 50 -1.32 -32.80 -11.99
C ALA A 50 -1.05 -33.47 -13.36
N VAL A 51 -0.32 -32.74 -14.22
CA VAL A 51 0.52 -33.31 -15.28
C VAL A 51 1.93 -32.78 -15.09
N ALA A 52 2.88 -33.71 -15.00
CA ALA A 52 4.32 -33.49 -14.78
C ALA A 52 5.08 -33.42 -16.13
N PRO A 53 6.38 -33.04 -16.14
CA PRO A 53 6.97 -32.21 -17.20
C PRO A 53 7.73 -32.99 -18.27
N GLY A 54 7.84 -32.38 -19.46
CA GLY A 54 8.85 -32.68 -20.47
C GLY A 54 9.49 -31.38 -20.96
N ALA A 55 10.82 -31.33 -21.00
CA ALA A 55 11.66 -30.25 -21.53
C ALA A 55 12.50 -30.81 -22.70
N PRO A 56 13.29 -29.99 -23.44
CA PRO A 56 13.10 -28.61 -23.91
C PRO A 56 13.23 -28.51 -25.45
N ASP A 57 12.84 -27.39 -26.08
CA ASP A 57 13.67 -26.77 -27.14
C ASP A 57 13.21 -25.37 -27.57
N ALA A 58 14.23 -24.52 -27.81
CA ALA A 58 14.36 -23.27 -28.58
C ALA A 58 13.16 -22.30 -28.77
N GLY A 59 13.38 -21.02 -28.39
CA GLY A 59 12.50 -19.87 -28.68
C GLY A 59 12.42 -19.49 -30.18
N PRO A 60 11.67 -18.42 -30.56
CA PRO A 60 11.68 -17.10 -29.91
C PRO A 60 10.30 -16.46 -29.64
N ASP A 61 10.33 -15.38 -28.84
CA ASP A 61 9.33 -14.32 -28.70
C ASP A 61 7.84 -14.71 -28.58
N ALA A 62 7.37 -14.79 -27.34
CA ALA A 62 5.93 -14.80 -27.04
C ALA A 62 5.60 -13.75 -25.97
N ASP A 63 4.87 -12.77 -26.48
CA ASP A 63 3.89 -11.88 -25.88
C ASP A 63 3.19 -12.38 -24.60
N ALA A 64 2.53 -11.43 -23.95
CA ALA A 64 1.58 -11.63 -22.87
C ALA A 64 0.71 -12.90 -23.05
N GLY A 65 0.36 -13.54 -21.92
CA GLY A 65 -0.40 -14.79 -21.87
C GLY A 65 -1.46 -14.90 -22.96
N ALA A 66 -1.44 -16.04 -23.64
CA ALA A 66 -2.38 -16.35 -24.72
C ALA A 66 -3.80 -15.92 -24.31
N PRO A 67 -4.49 -15.09 -25.11
CA PRO A 67 -5.89 -14.80 -24.85
C PRO A 67 -6.65 -16.10 -25.03
N ASP A 68 -7.33 -16.56 -23.97
CA ASP A 68 -8.47 -17.45 -24.13
C ASP A 68 -9.31 -16.92 -25.28
N ALA A 69 -9.69 -17.79 -26.22
CA ALA A 69 -10.43 -17.44 -27.42
C ALA A 69 -11.56 -16.46 -27.05
N ALA A 70 -11.34 -15.17 -27.34
CA ALA A 70 -12.15 -14.12 -26.74
C ALA A 70 -13.57 -14.26 -27.30
N ALA A 71 -14.52 -14.56 -26.42
CA ALA A 71 -15.93 -14.46 -26.75
C ALA A 71 -16.20 -13.10 -27.42
N PRO A 72 -17.11 -13.03 -28.41
CA PRO A 72 -17.40 -11.77 -29.10
C PRO A 72 -17.78 -10.69 -28.08
N ARG A 73 -16.97 -9.61 -28.03
CA ARG A 73 -17.19 -8.50 -27.11
C ARG A 73 -18.44 -7.72 -27.54
N PHE A 74 -19.34 -7.44 -26.60
CA PHE A 74 -20.49 -6.57 -26.85
C PHE A 74 -20.00 -5.17 -27.23
N ALA A 75 -20.51 -4.63 -28.34
CA ALA A 75 -20.20 -3.27 -28.75
C ALA A 75 -21.04 -2.28 -27.92
N ALA A 76 -20.39 -1.51 -27.04
CA ALA A 76 -21.07 -0.57 -26.17
C ALA A 76 -21.93 0.43 -26.97
N VAL A 77 -23.17 0.63 -26.54
CA VAL A 77 -24.11 1.57 -27.14
C VAL A 77 -24.15 2.83 -26.26
N PRO A 78 -23.60 3.98 -26.72
CA PRO A 78 -23.62 5.21 -25.95
C PRO A 78 -25.02 5.82 -25.93
N SER A 79 -25.32 6.51 -24.84
CA SER A 79 -26.52 7.36 -24.71
C SER A 79 -26.51 8.53 -25.70
N VAL A 80 -27.71 9.08 -25.95
CA VAL A 80 -27.92 10.26 -26.78
C VAL A 80 -28.26 11.48 -25.93
N PRO A 81 -27.89 12.70 -26.33
CA PRO A 81 -28.24 13.91 -25.59
C PRO A 81 -29.76 14.14 -25.58
N ALA A 82 -30.27 14.76 -24.51
CA ALA A 82 -31.69 15.02 -24.38
C ALA A 82 -32.22 16.05 -25.42
N PRO A 83 -33.41 15.83 -26.00
CA PRO A 83 -34.03 16.80 -26.90
C PRO A 83 -34.59 18.01 -26.15
N GLU A 84 -34.82 19.12 -26.86
CA GLU A 84 -35.59 20.29 -26.39
C GLU A 84 -35.18 20.83 -25.00
N GLY A 85 -33.88 20.87 -24.71
CA GLY A 85 -33.36 21.36 -23.41
C GLY A 85 -33.68 20.45 -22.22
N GLY A 86 -34.08 19.19 -22.46
CA GLY A 86 -34.15 18.14 -21.46
C GLY A 86 -35.36 18.16 -20.54
N LYS A 87 -36.39 18.97 -20.83
CA LYS A 87 -37.62 18.99 -20.00
C LYS A 87 -38.56 17.84 -20.32
N ARG A 88 -38.57 17.40 -21.57
CA ARG A 88 -39.45 16.38 -22.11
C ARG A 88 -38.64 15.46 -23.02
N TRP A 89 -39.00 14.19 -23.04
CA TRP A 89 -38.37 13.20 -23.91
C TRP A 89 -39.46 12.43 -24.65
N PRO A 90 -39.56 12.56 -25.99
CA PRO A 90 -40.53 11.82 -26.77
C PRO A 90 -40.13 10.34 -26.84
N LEU A 91 -41.11 9.47 -26.60
CA LEU A 91 -40.99 8.02 -26.76
C LEU A 91 -41.72 7.59 -28.04
N ASP A 92 -41.45 6.36 -28.45
CA ASP A 92 -42.16 5.73 -29.56
C ASP A 92 -43.68 5.68 -29.25
N GLY A 93 -44.51 5.85 -30.28
CA GLY A 93 -45.97 5.90 -30.12
C GLY A 93 -46.54 7.24 -29.61
N GLY A 94 -45.73 8.31 -29.55
CA GLY A 94 -46.18 9.66 -29.21
C GLY A 94 -46.32 9.94 -27.70
N ALA A 95 -45.96 8.96 -26.87
CA ALA A 95 -45.79 9.13 -25.43
C ALA A 95 -44.63 10.11 -25.14
N VAL A 96 -44.67 10.78 -23.99
CA VAL A 96 -43.62 11.75 -23.61
C VAL A 96 -43.29 11.59 -22.13
N ALA A 97 -42.03 11.31 -21.82
CA ALA A 97 -41.52 11.33 -20.44
C ALA A 97 -41.18 12.77 -20.03
N ALA A 98 -41.57 13.16 -18.81
CA ALA A 98 -41.26 14.47 -18.25
C ALA A 98 -40.11 14.36 -17.23
N ALA A 99 -39.16 15.28 -17.29
CA ALA A 99 -38.12 15.35 -16.26
C ALA A 99 -38.75 15.74 -14.91
N PRO A 100 -38.25 15.20 -13.77
CA PRO A 100 -38.76 15.59 -12.46
C PRO A 100 -38.68 17.10 -12.23
N THR A 101 -39.57 17.61 -11.38
CA THR A 101 -39.64 19.04 -11.04
C THR A 101 -38.28 19.57 -10.60
N GLY A 102 -37.85 20.68 -11.21
CA GLY A 102 -36.55 21.30 -10.92
C GLY A 102 -35.35 20.62 -11.57
N ARG A 103 -35.54 19.61 -12.43
CA ARG A 103 -34.47 18.90 -13.14
C ARG A 103 -34.61 19.00 -14.67
N THR A 104 -33.60 18.51 -15.36
CA THR A 104 -33.57 18.30 -16.82
C THR A 104 -32.88 16.98 -17.12
N PHE A 105 -33.40 16.22 -18.08
CA PHE A 105 -32.66 15.14 -18.72
C PHE A 105 -31.43 15.71 -19.42
N GLU A 106 -30.28 15.09 -19.22
CA GLU A 106 -29.03 15.45 -19.90
C GLU A 106 -28.72 14.46 -21.02
N THR A 107 -28.83 13.16 -20.70
CA THR A 107 -28.60 12.06 -21.64
C THR A 107 -29.51 10.88 -21.33
N GLY A 108 -29.77 10.03 -22.33
CA GLY A 108 -30.64 8.87 -22.17
C GLY A 108 -30.45 7.78 -23.23
N LEU A 109 -30.99 6.59 -22.94
CA LEU A 109 -31.04 5.42 -23.79
C LEU A 109 -32.50 4.99 -23.96
N LEU A 110 -32.88 4.65 -25.19
CA LEU A 110 -34.18 4.07 -25.51
C LEU A 110 -33.99 2.57 -25.74
N LEU A 111 -34.50 1.74 -24.85
CA LEU A 111 -34.28 0.29 -24.81
C LEU A 111 -35.62 -0.41 -24.56
N ASP A 112 -35.86 -1.52 -25.24
CA ASP A 112 -36.99 -2.41 -24.92
C ASP A 112 -36.56 -3.31 -23.75
N LEU A 113 -36.87 -2.90 -22.52
CA LEU A 113 -36.38 -3.55 -21.31
C LEU A 113 -37.27 -4.71 -20.85
N ASP A 114 -38.57 -4.67 -21.17
CA ASP A 114 -39.52 -5.71 -20.80
C ASP A 114 -39.87 -6.67 -21.95
N GLY A 115 -39.34 -6.41 -23.15
CA GLY A 115 -39.51 -7.24 -24.34
C GLY A 115 -40.89 -7.09 -24.99
N ASP A 116 -41.63 -6.03 -24.67
CA ASP A 116 -42.96 -5.77 -25.22
C ASP A 116 -42.93 -5.09 -26.60
N GLY A 117 -41.73 -4.75 -27.09
CA GLY A 117 -41.47 -4.09 -28.37
C GLY A 117 -41.53 -2.57 -28.31
N ALA A 118 -42.00 -1.99 -27.21
CA ALA A 118 -41.95 -0.56 -26.94
C ALA A 118 -40.63 -0.20 -26.23
N ARG A 119 -40.09 0.98 -26.55
CA ARG A 119 -38.81 1.41 -25.98
C ARG A 119 -39.01 2.27 -24.74
N ASP A 120 -38.52 1.77 -23.62
CA ASP A 120 -38.41 2.49 -22.36
C ASP A 120 -37.25 3.49 -22.39
N LEU A 121 -37.39 4.57 -21.64
CA LEU A 121 -36.32 5.55 -21.46
C LEU A 121 -35.56 5.30 -20.16
N VAL A 122 -34.25 5.08 -20.27
CA VAL A 122 -33.31 5.18 -19.15
C VAL A 122 -32.52 6.47 -19.31
N ALA A 123 -32.71 7.44 -18.41
CA ALA A 123 -32.12 8.78 -18.55
C ALA A 123 -31.49 9.31 -17.27
N TRP A 124 -30.38 10.03 -17.43
CA TRP A 124 -29.79 10.83 -16.36
C TRP A 124 -30.51 12.18 -16.27
N ALA A 125 -31.13 12.45 -15.12
CA ALA A 125 -31.77 13.72 -14.81
C ALA A 125 -30.97 14.48 -13.76
N ARG A 126 -30.57 15.71 -14.07
CA ARG A 126 -29.76 16.57 -13.20
C ARG A 126 -30.52 17.79 -12.71
N ALA A 127 -30.14 18.28 -11.54
CA ALA A 127 -30.50 19.60 -11.05
C ALA A 127 -29.75 20.70 -11.85
N PRO A 128 -30.13 21.99 -11.73
CA PRO A 128 -29.53 23.07 -12.50
C PRO A 128 -28.03 23.24 -12.22
N ASP A 129 -27.60 22.95 -10.98
CA ASP A 129 -26.19 22.93 -10.58
C ASP A 129 -25.37 21.81 -11.25
N GLY A 130 -26.03 20.79 -11.83
CA GLY A 130 -25.39 19.63 -12.44
C GLY A 130 -24.71 18.67 -11.44
N LEU A 131 -24.74 18.99 -10.15
CA LEU A 131 -24.03 18.31 -9.07
C LEU A 131 -24.97 17.50 -8.17
N ARG A 132 -26.25 17.48 -8.52
CA ARG A 132 -27.25 16.55 -8.00
C ARG A 132 -27.94 15.92 -9.19
N GLY A 133 -28.11 14.61 -9.17
CA GLY A 133 -28.79 13.91 -10.26
C GLY A 133 -29.19 12.50 -9.89
N GLU A 134 -30.06 11.94 -10.72
CA GLU A 134 -30.60 10.59 -10.59
C GLU A 134 -30.69 9.94 -11.97
N LEU A 135 -30.37 8.66 -12.02
CA LEU A 135 -30.67 7.80 -13.14
C LEU A 135 -32.11 7.31 -13.00
N LEU A 136 -32.93 7.59 -14.01
CA LEU A 136 -34.36 7.32 -14.01
C LEU A 136 -34.70 6.31 -15.09
N LEU A 137 -35.66 5.44 -14.81
CA LEU A 137 -36.37 4.61 -15.77
C LEU A 137 -37.78 5.16 -15.96
N ALA A 138 -38.15 5.54 -17.17
CA ALA A 138 -39.51 5.90 -17.56
C ALA A 138 -40.05 4.84 -18.54
N PRO A 139 -40.87 3.90 -18.06
CA PRO A 139 -41.45 2.87 -18.91
C PRO A 139 -42.35 3.46 -20.00
N ALA A 140 -42.34 2.91 -21.20
CA ALA A 140 -43.16 3.35 -22.33
C ALA A 140 -44.66 3.30 -22.01
N ALA A 141 -45.09 2.27 -21.25
CA ALA A 141 -46.46 2.13 -20.79
C ALA A 141 -46.88 3.18 -19.74
N ARG A 142 -45.92 3.78 -19.01
CA ARG A 142 -46.17 4.75 -17.91
C ARG A 142 -45.10 5.86 -17.86
N PRO A 143 -44.97 6.68 -18.92
CA PRO A 143 -43.87 7.62 -19.06
C PRO A 143 -43.90 8.78 -18.04
N GLN A 144 -45.06 9.02 -17.42
CA GLN A 144 -45.24 10.07 -16.41
C GLN A 144 -44.87 9.61 -14.98
N ALA A 145 -44.54 8.34 -14.78
CA ALA A 145 -44.18 7.78 -13.48
C ALA A 145 -42.75 7.21 -13.50
N PRO A 146 -41.72 8.04 -13.74
CA PRO A 146 -40.34 7.58 -13.75
C PRO A 146 -39.93 7.05 -12.37
N ARG A 147 -39.13 5.99 -12.35
CA ARG A 147 -38.55 5.39 -11.15
C ARG A 147 -37.06 5.64 -11.09
N THR A 148 -36.55 6.04 -9.94
CA THR A 148 -35.10 6.18 -9.70
C THR A 148 -34.44 4.80 -9.63
N LEU A 149 -33.43 4.59 -10.48
CA LEU A 149 -32.55 3.41 -10.48
C LEU A 149 -31.30 3.63 -9.62
N ALA A 150 -30.73 4.83 -9.68
CA ALA A 150 -29.57 5.23 -8.90
C ALA A 150 -29.60 6.74 -8.64
N ALA A 151 -29.08 7.18 -7.49
CA ALA A 151 -28.98 8.60 -7.13
C ALA A 151 -27.52 8.97 -6.91
N LEU A 152 -27.13 10.18 -7.34
CA LEU A 152 -25.77 10.68 -7.15
C LEU A 152 -25.44 10.74 -5.65
N PRO A 153 -24.31 10.14 -5.21
CA PRO A 153 -23.84 10.31 -3.84
C PRO A 153 -23.61 11.78 -3.47
N GLY A 154 -24.09 12.19 -2.29
CA GLY A 154 -24.02 13.58 -1.84
C GLY A 154 -22.60 14.11 -1.61
N ASP A 155 -21.62 13.24 -1.40
CA ASP A 155 -20.20 13.56 -1.24
C ASP A 155 -19.51 13.98 -2.56
N LEU A 156 -20.18 13.83 -3.71
CA LEU A 156 -19.69 14.22 -5.03
C LEU A 156 -20.18 15.59 -5.49
N ALA A 157 -21.05 16.25 -4.70
CA ALA A 157 -21.72 17.49 -5.06
C ALA A 157 -20.89 18.75 -4.72
N ALA A 158 -19.61 18.78 -5.10
CA ALA A 158 -18.71 19.88 -4.77
C ALA A 158 -18.96 21.13 -5.64
N GLN A 159 -19.28 22.27 -4.99
CA GLN A 159 -19.57 23.52 -5.69
C GLN A 159 -18.39 24.01 -6.53
N GLY A 160 -18.66 24.46 -7.75
CA GLY A 160 -17.65 24.99 -8.68
C GLY A 160 -17.02 23.95 -9.62
N CYS A 161 -17.46 22.69 -9.54
CA CYS A 161 -17.05 21.64 -10.48
C CYS A 161 -18.02 21.52 -11.66
N THR A 162 -17.49 21.19 -12.83
CA THR A 162 -18.30 20.88 -14.01
C THR A 162 -18.52 19.36 -14.09
N PRO A 163 -19.77 18.86 -14.07
CA PRO A 163 -20.03 17.43 -14.16
C PRO A 163 -19.66 16.90 -15.55
N ARG A 164 -19.03 15.73 -15.61
CA ARG A 164 -18.92 14.91 -16.82
C ARG A 164 -19.71 13.62 -16.58
N VAL A 165 -20.66 13.34 -17.47
CA VAL A 165 -21.53 12.16 -17.37
C VAL A 165 -21.45 11.34 -18.65
N GLY A 166 -21.32 10.03 -18.50
CA GLY A 166 -21.45 9.07 -19.59
C GLY A 166 -22.45 7.98 -19.18
N LEU A 167 -23.46 7.74 -20.02
CA LEU A 167 -24.36 6.60 -19.88
C LEU A 167 -24.20 5.72 -21.12
N SER A 168 -24.06 4.41 -20.92
CA SER A 168 -23.93 3.44 -22.02
C SER A 168 -24.49 2.09 -21.64
N GLN A 169 -25.05 1.37 -22.62
CA GLN A 169 -25.23 -0.07 -22.52
C GLN A 169 -23.90 -0.74 -22.82
N ILE A 170 -23.40 -1.53 -21.88
CA ILE A 170 -22.07 -2.17 -21.95
C ILE A 170 -22.14 -3.68 -22.10
N GLY A 171 -23.33 -4.25 -21.97
CA GLY A 171 -23.65 -5.64 -22.25
C GLY A 171 -25.12 -5.79 -22.65
N PRO A 172 -25.54 -6.96 -23.15
CA PRO A 172 -26.94 -7.23 -23.49
C PRO A 172 -27.93 -6.86 -22.38
N ALA A 173 -27.58 -7.11 -21.11
CA ALA A 173 -28.41 -6.86 -19.94
C ALA A 173 -27.75 -5.91 -18.93
N THR A 174 -26.79 -5.08 -19.34
CA THR A 174 -26.01 -4.24 -18.41
C THR A 174 -25.84 -2.81 -18.91
N LEU A 175 -26.20 -1.84 -18.06
CA LEU A 175 -25.92 -0.42 -18.26
C LEU A 175 -24.86 0.07 -17.28
N ALA A 176 -24.06 1.05 -17.72
CA ALA A 176 -23.15 1.78 -16.86
C ALA A 176 -23.38 3.28 -16.97
N LEU A 177 -23.47 3.93 -15.82
CA LEU A 177 -23.42 5.37 -15.65
C LEU A 177 -22.09 5.73 -15.00
N ASP A 178 -21.30 6.56 -15.67
CA ASP A 178 -20.03 7.11 -15.19
C ASP A 178 -20.18 8.61 -14.96
N PHE A 179 -20.00 9.06 -13.73
CA PHE A 179 -20.07 10.46 -13.31
C PHE A 179 -18.73 10.89 -12.75
N ALA A 180 -18.12 11.91 -13.34
CA ALA A 180 -16.83 12.47 -12.91
C ALA A 180 -16.89 14.00 -12.87
N PRO A 181 -16.99 14.64 -11.69
CA PRO A 181 -16.91 16.10 -11.59
C PRO A 181 -15.48 16.58 -11.90
N GLN A 182 -15.37 17.57 -12.79
CA GLN A 182 -14.13 18.26 -13.11
C GLN A 182 -14.03 19.52 -12.25
N CYS A 183 -13.23 19.44 -11.19
CA CYS A 183 -12.99 20.54 -10.27
C CYS A 183 -11.64 21.24 -10.55
N PRO A 184 -11.50 22.54 -10.25
CA PRO A 184 -10.21 23.22 -10.22
C PRO A 184 -9.20 22.53 -9.27
N ASP A 185 -7.91 22.61 -9.58
CA ASP A 185 -6.84 21.89 -8.85
C ASP A 185 -6.84 22.18 -7.33
N GLN A 186 -7.12 23.43 -6.94
CA GLN A 186 -7.17 23.83 -5.53
C GLN A 186 -8.26 23.10 -4.73
N GLN A 187 -9.40 22.82 -5.36
CA GLN A 187 -10.48 22.05 -4.73
C GLN A 187 -10.20 20.54 -4.75
N ARG A 188 -9.52 20.03 -5.78
CA ARG A 188 -9.06 18.63 -5.82
C ARG A 188 -8.04 18.33 -4.71
N ALA A 189 -7.13 19.26 -4.43
CA ALA A 189 -6.15 19.11 -3.36
C ALA A 189 -6.78 19.21 -1.94
N ALA A 190 -7.84 19.99 -1.78
CA ALA A 190 -8.52 20.20 -0.49
C ALA A 190 -9.63 19.16 -0.20
N GLY A 191 -10.13 18.45 -1.21
CA GLY A 191 -11.28 17.57 -1.10
C GLY A 191 -10.92 16.13 -0.75
N ALA A 192 -11.41 15.64 0.40
CA ALA A 192 -11.31 14.23 0.78
C ALA A 192 -12.39 13.33 0.13
N GLY A 193 -13.30 13.87 -0.69
CA GLY A 193 -14.42 13.14 -1.29
C GLY A 193 -14.03 12.30 -2.51
N ALA A 194 -14.91 11.37 -2.90
CA ALA A 194 -14.80 10.70 -4.19
C ALA A 194 -14.81 11.75 -5.34
N THR A 195 -14.23 11.41 -6.48
CA THR A 195 -14.16 12.28 -7.66
C THR A 195 -14.57 11.58 -8.94
N ARG A 196 -14.99 10.33 -8.83
CA ARG A 196 -15.69 9.59 -9.88
C ARG A 196 -16.59 8.54 -9.25
N TRP A 197 -17.78 8.39 -9.80
CA TRP A 197 -18.78 7.41 -9.40
C TRP A 197 -19.25 6.66 -10.62
N ILE A 198 -19.26 5.34 -10.51
CA ILE A 198 -19.75 4.45 -11.54
C ILE A 198 -20.88 3.64 -10.93
N ALA A 199 -22.07 3.73 -11.52
CA ALA A 199 -23.22 2.91 -11.19
C ALA A 199 -23.48 1.93 -12.33
N VAL A 200 -23.51 0.64 -12.00
CA VAL A 200 -23.83 -0.43 -12.94
C VAL A 200 -25.25 -0.90 -12.65
N ILE A 201 -26.11 -0.84 -13.67
CA ILE A 201 -27.49 -1.28 -13.59
C ILE A 201 -27.62 -2.61 -14.31
N ARG A 202 -28.17 -3.59 -13.61
CA ARG A 202 -28.59 -4.87 -14.20
C ARG A 202 -29.99 -4.70 -14.79
N LEU A 203 -30.14 -5.04 -16.06
CA LEU A 203 -31.41 -5.12 -16.76
C LEU A 203 -32.00 -6.53 -16.58
N PRO A 204 -33.33 -6.67 -16.57
CA PRO A 204 -33.95 -7.99 -16.60
C PRO A 204 -33.53 -8.70 -17.90
N GLY A 205 -32.91 -9.87 -17.77
CA GLY A 205 -32.60 -10.72 -18.92
C GLY A 205 -33.87 -11.38 -19.49
N PRO A 206 -33.80 -11.99 -20.68
CA PRO A 206 -34.94 -12.67 -21.31
C PRO A 206 -35.50 -13.85 -20.47
N ALA A 207 -34.68 -14.39 -19.56
CA ALA A 207 -35.07 -15.43 -18.61
C ALA A 207 -35.73 -14.90 -17.32
N ALA A 208 -35.65 -13.59 -17.06
CA ALA A 208 -36.32 -12.96 -15.93
C ALA A 208 -37.80 -12.82 -16.31
N GLY A 209 -38.68 -13.54 -15.60
CA GLY A 209 -40.11 -13.55 -15.92
C GLY A 209 -40.72 -12.15 -16.05
N ALA A 210 -41.84 -12.05 -16.77
CA ALA A 210 -42.51 -10.78 -17.06
C ALA A 210 -42.70 -9.92 -15.79
N GLY A 211 -42.20 -8.68 -15.84
CA GLY A 211 -42.28 -7.72 -14.74
C GLY A 211 -41.05 -7.62 -13.83
N ALA A 212 -39.95 -8.32 -14.13
CA ALA A 212 -38.68 -8.10 -13.46
C ALA A 212 -38.16 -6.68 -13.72
N ALA A 213 -37.71 -6.01 -12.67
CA ALA A 213 -37.30 -4.62 -12.71
C ALA A 213 -35.78 -4.48 -12.83
N PRO A 214 -35.27 -3.49 -13.60
CA PRO A 214 -33.86 -3.12 -13.53
C PRO A 214 -33.44 -2.70 -12.11
N GLU A 215 -32.19 -2.95 -11.73
CA GLU A 215 -31.69 -2.60 -10.39
C GLU A 215 -30.23 -2.18 -10.39
N LEU A 216 -29.83 -1.40 -9.37
CA LEU A 216 -28.44 -1.03 -9.13
C LEU A 216 -27.67 -2.26 -8.64
N ALA A 217 -26.81 -2.81 -9.51
CA ALA A 217 -26.06 -4.03 -9.25
C ALA A 217 -24.70 -3.75 -8.59
N LEU A 218 -24.02 -2.68 -9.01
CA LEU A 218 -22.75 -2.24 -8.42
C LEU A 218 -22.68 -0.72 -8.35
N GLU A 219 -22.26 -0.22 -7.20
CA GLU A 219 -21.75 1.14 -7.08
C GLU A 219 -20.24 1.07 -6.86
N LEU A 220 -19.47 1.86 -7.62
CA LEU A 220 -18.03 2.02 -7.49
C LEU A 220 -17.70 3.50 -7.32
N ARG A 221 -16.85 3.84 -6.35
CA ARG A 221 -16.39 5.20 -6.08
C ARG A 221 -14.87 5.24 -6.12
N LEU A 222 -14.33 6.22 -6.84
CA LEU A 222 -12.91 6.48 -6.95
C LEU A 222 -12.60 7.86 -6.36
N ARG A 223 -11.60 7.97 -5.51
CA ARG A 223 -11.06 9.26 -5.04
C ARG A 223 -9.95 9.76 -5.94
N THR A 224 -9.71 11.07 -5.90
CA THR A 224 -8.58 11.69 -6.60
C THR A 224 -7.28 11.23 -5.95
N PRO A 225 -6.37 10.58 -6.71
CA PRO A 225 -5.02 10.32 -6.23
C PRO A 225 -4.23 11.63 -6.14
N PRO A 226 -3.04 11.65 -5.52
CA PRO A 226 -2.15 12.80 -5.53
C PRO A 226 -1.89 13.32 -6.96
N PRO A 227 -1.62 14.62 -7.17
CA PRO A 227 -1.59 15.26 -8.49
C PRO A 227 -0.61 14.65 -9.52
N GLN A 228 0.36 13.85 -9.07
CA GLN A 228 1.35 13.18 -9.92
C GLN A 228 0.93 11.78 -10.40
N GLU A 229 -0.26 11.34 -9.99
CA GLU A 229 -0.85 10.05 -10.32
C GLU A 229 -2.22 10.24 -10.95
N ALA A 230 -2.68 9.22 -11.68
CA ALA A 230 -4.05 9.14 -12.16
C ALA A 230 -4.59 7.73 -11.92
N LEU A 231 -5.87 7.65 -11.52
CA LEU A 231 -6.58 6.41 -11.28
C LEU A 231 -7.59 6.22 -12.41
N SER A 232 -7.45 5.12 -13.16
CA SER A 232 -8.34 4.74 -14.24
C SER A 232 -9.24 3.57 -13.81
N ALA A 233 -10.43 3.54 -14.40
CA ALA A 233 -11.36 2.41 -14.27
C ALA A 233 -12.05 2.21 -15.61
N SER A 234 -12.00 0.99 -16.12
CA SER A 234 -12.71 0.54 -17.33
C SER A 234 -13.60 -0.66 -17.01
N LEU A 235 -14.70 -0.78 -17.73
CA LEU A 235 -15.69 -1.84 -17.56
C LEU A 235 -15.68 -2.72 -18.81
N GLU A 236 -15.63 -4.04 -18.59
CA GLU A 236 -15.86 -5.03 -19.62
C GLU A 236 -16.95 -5.99 -19.14
N VAL A 237 -17.81 -6.43 -20.05
CA VAL A 237 -18.86 -7.41 -19.77
C VAL A 237 -18.69 -8.59 -20.70
N ALA A 238 -18.76 -9.80 -20.14
CA ALA A 238 -18.74 -11.05 -20.88
C ALA A 238 -19.42 -12.14 -20.03
N ASP A 239 -20.05 -13.10 -20.67
CA ASP A 239 -20.53 -14.32 -20.01
C ASP A 239 -19.34 -15.28 -19.82
N ARG A 240 -18.71 -15.25 -18.64
CA ARG A 240 -17.45 -15.98 -18.39
C ARG A 240 -17.69 -17.42 -17.94
N ASP A 241 -18.86 -17.71 -17.39
CA ASP A 241 -19.22 -19.07 -16.99
C ASP A 241 -20.30 -19.73 -17.86
N ALA A 242 -20.65 -19.07 -18.97
CA ALA A 242 -21.56 -19.56 -20.01
C ALA A 242 -22.98 -19.84 -19.50
N ASP A 243 -23.44 -19.06 -18.51
CA ASP A 243 -24.78 -19.18 -17.93
C ASP A 243 -25.83 -18.26 -18.59
N GLY A 244 -25.40 -17.50 -19.61
CA GLY A 244 -26.22 -16.56 -20.36
C GLY A 244 -26.39 -15.21 -19.68
N ARG A 245 -25.63 -14.92 -18.61
CA ARG A 245 -25.65 -13.65 -17.88
C ARG A 245 -24.38 -12.84 -18.11
N ASP A 246 -24.50 -11.55 -17.82
CA ASP A 246 -23.44 -10.58 -18.00
C ASP A 246 -22.51 -10.56 -16.78
N ASP A 247 -21.34 -11.22 -16.85
CA ASP A 247 -20.31 -11.03 -15.82
C ASP A 247 -19.55 -9.72 -16.06
N LEU A 248 -19.28 -9.00 -14.97
CA LEU A 248 -18.65 -7.69 -14.99
C LEU A 248 -17.18 -7.78 -14.57
N VAL A 249 -16.29 -7.24 -15.39
CA VAL A 249 -14.89 -6.99 -15.06
C VAL A 249 -14.65 -5.49 -14.96
N VAL A 250 -14.20 -5.04 -13.79
CA VAL A 250 -13.78 -3.65 -13.56
C VAL A 250 -12.25 -3.62 -13.47
N SER A 251 -11.59 -3.14 -14.51
CA SER A 251 -10.13 -2.99 -14.51
C SER A 251 -9.74 -1.66 -13.88
N ILE A 252 -9.07 -1.71 -12.73
CA ILE A 252 -8.56 -0.53 -12.02
C ILE A 252 -7.09 -0.34 -12.36
N GLY A 253 -6.76 0.80 -12.96
CA GLY A 253 -5.39 1.16 -13.34
C GLY A 253 -4.85 2.31 -12.50
N LEU A 254 -3.55 2.26 -12.20
CA LEU A 254 -2.81 3.41 -11.66
C LEU A 254 -1.68 3.79 -12.62
N SER A 255 -1.66 5.06 -12.99
CA SER A 255 -0.62 5.66 -13.84
C SER A 255 0.03 6.87 -13.17
N GLY A 256 1.17 7.29 -13.72
CA GLY A 256 2.04 8.28 -13.10
C GLY A 256 2.89 7.69 -11.96
N ALA A 257 3.49 8.58 -11.17
CA ALA A 257 4.31 8.20 -10.02
C ALA A 257 4.38 9.35 -9.02
N LEU A 258 4.26 9.05 -7.72
CA LEU A 258 4.51 10.02 -6.67
C LEU A 258 5.93 10.56 -6.77
N ARG A 259 6.11 11.87 -6.53
CA ARG A 259 7.44 12.40 -6.24
C ARG A 259 7.88 11.91 -4.85
N PRO A 260 9.16 11.54 -4.65
CA PRO A 260 10.28 11.75 -5.57
C PRO A 260 10.61 10.52 -6.44
N PHE A 261 9.68 9.58 -6.57
CA PHE A 261 9.95 8.34 -7.27
C PHE A 261 9.98 8.52 -8.78
N PRO A 262 10.84 7.77 -9.49
CA PRO A 262 10.95 7.92 -10.94
C PRO A 262 9.65 7.47 -11.62
N ALA A 263 9.17 8.30 -12.55
CA ALA A 263 8.18 7.85 -13.51
C ALA A 263 8.78 6.71 -14.36
N PRO A 264 7.98 5.72 -14.77
CA PRO A 264 8.48 4.66 -15.65
C PRO A 264 8.99 5.26 -16.97
N ALA A 265 10.05 4.67 -17.53
CA ALA A 265 10.57 5.08 -18.81
C ALA A 265 9.57 4.77 -19.93
N GLY A 266 9.24 5.77 -20.75
CA GLY A 266 8.30 5.65 -21.88
C GLY A 266 6.82 5.76 -21.47
N ALA A 267 5.93 5.57 -22.44
CA ALA A 267 4.48 5.41 -22.21
C ALA A 267 4.18 4.02 -21.62
N ALA A 268 4.83 3.68 -20.50
CA ALA A 268 4.61 2.41 -19.84
C ALA A 268 3.12 2.28 -19.50
N ALA A 269 2.51 1.21 -19.99
CA ALA A 269 1.09 0.94 -19.81
C ALA A 269 0.68 1.05 -18.34
N ASP A 270 -0.53 1.58 -18.12
CA ASP A 270 -1.18 1.62 -16.80
C ASP A 270 -1.03 0.27 -16.11
N LEU A 271 -0.56 0.27 -14.86
CA LEU A 271 -0.55 -0.96 -14.07
C LEU A 271 -1.99 -1.22 -13.62
N GLY A 272 -2.63 -2.19 -14.24
CA GLY A 272 -4.03 -2.53 -14.00
C GLY A 272 -4.23 -3.84 -13.25
N VAL A 273 -5.27 -3.90 -12.43
CA VAL A 273 -5.78 -5.16 -11.84
C VAL A 273 -7.30 -5.24 -11.98
N PRO A 274 -7.85 -6.43 -12.33
CA PRO A 274 -9.29 -6.61 -12.47
C PRO A 274 -9.97 -6.86 -11.11
N LEU A 275 -11.16 -6.30 -10.96
CA LEU A 275 -12.18 -6.75 -10.02
C LEU A 275 -13.26 -7.48 -10.82
N VAL A 276 -13.44 -8.77 -10.56
CA VAL A 276 -14.38 -9.62 -11.30
C VAL A 276 -15.63 -9.85 -10.46
N PHE A 277 -16.79 -9.68 -11.08
CA PHE A 277 -18.10 -9.91 -10.49
C PHE A 277 -18.90 -10.81 -11.42
N LEU A 278 -19.36 -11.94 -10.90
CA LEU A 278 -20.18 -12.90 -11.63
C LEU A 278 -21.65 -12.58 -11.39
N ASP A 279 -22.47 -12.49 -12.44
CA ASP A 279 -23.90 -12.24 -12.27
C ASP A 279 -24.63 -13.51 -11.84
N ARG A 280 -25.14 -13.49 -10.61
CA ARG A 280 -25.92 -14.61 -10.05
C ARG A 280 -27.39 -14.23 -9.98
N PRO A 281 -28.33 -15.19 -9.85
CA PRO A 281 -29.74 -14.88 -9.64
C PRO A 281 -29.99 -13.89 -8.49
N ALA A 282 -29.17 -13.97 -7.42
CA ALA A 282 -29.24 -13.07 -6.27
C ALA A 282 -28.53 -11.70 -6.45
N GLY A 283 -27.88 -11.46 -7.59
CA GLY A 283 -27.12 -10.25 -7.88
C GLY A 283 -25.65 -10.54 -8.20
N LEU A 284 -24.86 -9.49 -8.44
CA LEU A 284 -23.44 -9.59 -8.68
C LEU A 284 -22.70 -10.14 -7.46
N SER A 285 -22.00 -11.26 -7.65
CA SER A 285 -21.11 -11.86 -6.65
C SER A 285 -19.67 -11.63 -7.05
N ARG A 286 -18.87 -11.01 -6.17
CA ARG A 286 -17.44 -10.85 -6.41
C ARG A 286 -16.74 -12.21 -6.50
N ASP A 287 -15.88 -12.38 -7.50
CA ASP A 287 -14.95 -13.50 -7.55
C ASP A 287 -14.03 -13.45 -6.33
N ALA A 288 -13.95 -14.56 -5.59
CA ALA A 288 -13.12 -14.65 -4.39
C ALA A 288 -11.61 -14.62 -4.71
N ALA A 289 -11.20 -15.04 -5.91
CA ALA A 289 -9.80 -15.07 -6.32
C ALA A 289 -9.28 -13.67 -6.73
N GLN A 290 -10.16 -12.76 -7.16
CA GLN A 290 -9.78 -11.44 -7.65
C GLN A 290 -10.02 -10.35 -6.60
N PRO A 291 -9.14 -9.34 -6.47
CA PRO A 291 -7.95 -9.05 -7.30
C PRO A 291 -6.65 -9.77 -6.84
N ALA A 292 -6.76 -10.65 -5.84
CA ALA A 292 -5.63 -11.29 -5.16
C ALA A 292 -4.70 -12.03 -6.14
N GLU A 293 -5.29 -12.81 -7.04
CA GLU A 293 -4.57 -13.57 -8.06
C GLU A 293 -3.83 -12.68 -9.06
N ALA A 294 -4.47 -11.63 -9.57
CA ALA A 294 -3.83 -10.68 -10.46
C ALA A 294 -2.64 -9.97 -9.78
N LEU A 295 -2.80 -9.57 -8.51
CA LEU A 295 -1.71 -8.97 -7.74
C LEU A 295 -0.54 -9.94 -7.53
N ARG A 296 -0.83 -11.21 -7.22
CA ARG A 296 0.19 -12.28 -7.15
C ARG A 296 0.90 -12.47 -8.47
N ALA A 297 0.17 -12.48 -9.59
CA ALA A 297 0.74 -12.63 -10.92
C ALA A 297 1.70 -11.48 -11.25
N LEU A 298 1.35 -10.25 -10.88
CA LEU A 298 2.23 -9.08 -11.01
C LEU A 298 3.49 -9.22 -10.14
N ALA A 299 3.35 -9.62 -8.87
CA ALA A 299 4.51 -9.85 -7.99
C ALA A 299 5.42 -10.99 -8.50
N ALA A 300 4.83 -12.07 -9.02
CA ALA A 300 5.58 -13.16 -9.65
C ALA A 300 6.32 -12.69 -10.91
N SER A 301 5.72 -11.78 -11.70
CA SER A 301 6.41 -11.16 -12.84
C SER A 301 7.62 -10.34 -12.40
N LEU A 302 7.48 -9.53 -11.35
CA LEU A 302 8.61 -8.79 -10.77
C LEU A 302 9.74 -9.73 -10.35
N LEU A 303 9.42 -10.89 -9.74
CA LEU A 303 10.43 -11.85 -9.34
C LEU A 303 11.13 -12.51 -10.53
N ARG A 304 10.42 -12.76 -11.65
CA ARG A 304 11.05 -13.23 -12.88
C ARG A 304 12.02 -12.18 -13.42
N ASP A 305 11.59 -10.92 -13.50
CA ASP A 305 12.42 -9.81 -13.96
C ASP A 305 13.63 -9.56 -13.05
N ALA A 306 13.45 -9.73 -11.73
CA ALA A 306 14.51 -9.57 -10.73
C ALA A 306 15.72 -10.48 -10.94
N ARG A 307 15.53 -11.64 -11.57
CA ARG A 307 16.59 -12.61 -11.85
C ARG A 307 17.36 -12.27 -13.13
N GLY A 308 16.80 -11.45 -14.02
CA GLY A 308 17.43 -11.03 -15.26
C GLY A 308 18.37 -9.85 -15.05
N LYS A 309 19.63 -9.92 -15.51
CA LYS A 309 20.59 -8.81 -15.36
C LYS A 309 20.15 -7.53 -16.10
N SER A 310 19.49 -7.67 -17.24
CA SER A 310 18.99 -6.55 -18.06
C SER A 310 17.70 -5.93 -17.51
N THR A 311 16.85 -6.72 -16.86
CA THR A 311 15.52 -6.31 -16.38
C THR A 311 15.51 -5.92 -14.89
N ALA A 312 16.43 -6.48 -14.08
CA ALA A 312 16.58 -6.15 -12.66
C ALA A 312 16.67 -4.65 -12.33
N PRO A 313 17.30 -3.77 -13.14
CA PRO A 313 17.32 -2.33 -12.87
C PRO A 313 15.93 -1.68 -12.79
N ALA A 314 14.94 -2.17 -13.52
CA ALA A 314 13.59 -1.61 -13.53
C ALA A 314 12.70 -2.11 -12.38
N VAL A 315 13.09 -3.20 -11.70
CA VAL A 315 12.23 -3.89 -10.72
C VAL A 315 11.92 -3.02 -9.51
N ALA A 316 12.85 -2.20 -9.02
CA ALA A 316 12.60 -1.34 -7.87
C ALA A 316 11.43 -0.35 -8.13
N ALA A 317 11.43 0.30 -9.29
CA ALA A 317 10.35 1.21 -9.70
C ALA A 317 9.03 0.45 -9.91
N SER A 318 9.06 -0.73 -10.53
CA SER A 318 7.86 -1.55 -10.74
C SER A 318 7.28 -2.13 -9.44
N ALA A 319 8.13 -2.58 -8.51
CA ALA A 319 7.74 -3.03 -7.17
C ALA A 319 7.07 -1.91 -6.38
N GLN A 320 7.59 -0.70 -6.49
CA GLN A 320 7.00 0.46 -5.84
C GLN A 320 5.65 0.87 -6.46
N ARG A 321 5.51 0.85 -7.79
CA ARG A 321 4.21 1.04 -8.47
C ARG A 321 3.18 0.00 -8.03
N LEU A 322 3.59 -1.27 -7.92
CA LEU A 322 2.70 -2.33 -7.46
C LEU A 322 2.27 -2.13 -5.99
N ARG A 323 3.18 -1.74 -5.09
CA ARG A 323 2.79 -1.38 -3.71
C ARG A 323 1.85 -0.19 -3.67
N ARG A 324 2.06 0.80 -4.54
CA ARG A 324 1.21 1.97 -4.61
C ARG A 324 -0.18 1.65 -5.16
N LEU A 325 -0.29 0.83 -6.20
CA LEU A 325 -1.56 0.28 -6.70
C LEU A 325 -2.26 -0.55 -5.61
N HIS A 326 -1.53 -1.44 -4.93
CA HIS A 326 -2.07 -2.23 -3.83
C HIS A 326 -2.62 -1.34 -2.71
N ALA A 327 -1.88 -0.30 -2.30
CA ALA A 327 -2.36 0.67 -1.31
C ALA A 327 -3.53 1.53 -1.80
N ALA A 328 -3.60 1.83 -3.11
CA ALA A 328 -4.70 2.57 -3.71
C ALA A 328 -5.95 1.72 -3.92
N LEU A 329 -5.83 0.40 -4.05
CA LEU A 329 -6.98 -0.48 -4.27
C LEU A 329 -7.49 -1.13 -2.99
N CYS A 330 -6.58 -1.58 -2.12
CA CYS A 330 -6.88 -2.58 -1.10
C CYS A 330 -6.87 -1.98 0.31
N ALA A 331 -8.00 -2.05 1.01
CA ALA A 331 -8.14 -1.57 2.38
C ALA A 331 -7.18 -2.26 3.35
N ASP A 332 -6.88 -3.53 3.08
CA ASP A 332 -5.99 -4.39 3.83
C ASP A 332 -4.51 -4.13 3.57
N ALA A 333 -4.15 -3.36 2.54
CA ALA A 333 -2.76 -3.01 2.26
C ALA A 333 -2.11 -2.17 3.36
N ALA A 334 -2.89 -1.30 4.02
CA ALA A 334 -2.44 -0.52 5.17
C ALA A 334 -2.56 -1.29 6.50
N ALA A 335 -3.41 -2.32 6.54
CA ALA A 335 -3.77 -3.05 7.74
C ALA A 335 -2.85 -4.28 7.95
N GLY A 336 -1.61 -4.03 8.37
CA GLY A 336 -0.91 -5.04 9.15
C GLY A 336 -1.69 -5.33 10.45
N GLY A 337 -2.52 -6.38 10.45
CA GLY A 337 -3.09 -6.99 11.67
C GLY A 337 -4.31 -6.33 12.31
N GLY A 338 -5.32 -5.91 11.53
CA GLY A 338 -6.66 -5.62 12.05
C GLY A 338 -7.08 -4.14 11.99
N ALA A 339 -7.86 -3.80 10.97
CA ALA A 339 -8.61 -2.55 10.92
C ALA A 339 -9.96 -2.75 11.61
N VAL A 340 -10.30 -1.87 12.56
CA VAL A 340 -11.64 -1.80 13.17
C VAL A 340 -12.55 -1.07 12.18
N ALA A 341 -13.69 -1.70 11.86
CA ALA A 341 -14.73 -1.07 11.05
C ALA A 341 -15.34 0.13 11.79
N GLY A 342 -15.15 1.34 11.27
CA GLY A 342 -15.75 2.57 11.80
C GLY A 342 -15.86 3.63 10.71
N ARG A 343 -16.89 4.49 10.79
CA ARG A 343 -17.17 5.53 9.78
C ARG A 343 -16.12 6.66 9.72
N ASP A 344 -15.27 6.78 10.74
CA ASP A 344 -14.21 7.80 10.85
C ASP A 344 -12.83 7.32 10.34
N ALA A 345 -12.74 6.16 9.67
CA ALA A 345 -11.51 5.68 9.03
C ALA A 345 -11.05 6.56 7.84
N THR A 346 -11.85 7.57 7.45
CA THR A 346 -11.82 8.34 6.20
C THR A 346 -10.61 9.23 5.93
N ARG A 347 -9.62 9.28 6.83
CA ARG A 347 -8.62 10.36 6.80
C ARG A 347 -7.17 9.94 6.66
N ALA A 348 -6.84 8.66 6.47
CA ALA A 348 -5.42 8.33 6.32
C ALA A 348 -5.02 7.03 5.63
N GLY A 349 -4.57 7.11 4.38
CA GLY A 349 -3.98 5.96 3.67
C GLY A 349 -4.99 4.88 3.27
N GLU A 350 -6.25 5.30 3.08
CA GLU A 350 -7.33 4.43 2.61
C GLU A 350 -7.15 4.07 1.14
N ALA A 351 -7.55 2.84 0.79
CA ALA A 351 -7.84 2.46 -0.58
C ALA A 351 -8.61 3.59 -1.26
N LEU A 352 -8.18 4.07 -2.41
CA LEU A 352 -8.83 5.08 -3.24
C LEU A 352 -10.05 4.54 -3.99
N VAL A 353 -10.41 3.27 -3.79
CA VAL A 353 -11.50 2.56 -4.47
C VAL A 353 -12.45 1.94 -3.46
N TRP A 354 -13.73 2.25 -3.60
CA TRP A 354 -14.81 1.70 -2.79
C TRP A 354 -15.90 1.13 -3.67
N THR A 355 -16.58 0.12 -3.16
CA THR A 355 -17.87 -0.32 -3.68
C THR A 355 -19.00 0.14 -2.76
N GLY A 356 -20.26 -0.02 -3.19
CA GLY A 356 -21.42 0.20 -2.33
C GLY A 356 -21.41 -0.62 -1.03
N ALA A 357 -20.64 -1.71 -0.97
CA ALA A 357 -20.47 -2.55 0.23
C ALA A 357 -19.30 -2.12 1.14
N GLY A 358 -18.51 -1.13 0.73
CA GLY A 358 -17.35 -0.63 1.47
C GLY A 358 -16.04 -0.67 0.66
N PRO A 359 -14.89 -0.44 1.32
CA PRO A 359 -13.60 -0.41 0.63
C PRO A 359 -13.22 -1.80 0.11
N VAL A 360 -12.56 -1.86 -1.04
CA VAL A 360 -12.17 -3.13 -1.65
C VAL A 360 -11.15 -3.84 -0.76
N ARG A 361 -11.41 -5.11 -0.44
CA ARG A 361 -10.48 -5.99 0.30
C ARG A 361 -9.86 -6.98 -0.65
N CYS A 362 -8.54 -7.10 -0.66
CA CYS A 362 -7.83 -7.95 -1.60
C CYS A 362 -7.51 -9.33 -1.03
N GLY A 363 -7.43 -9.46 0.29
CA GLY A 363 -7.34 -10.75 0.97
C GLY A 363 -6.06 -11.52 0.66
N GLU A 364 -4.98 -10.82 0.30
CA GLU A 364 -3.73 -11.43 -0.16
C GLU A 364 -2.62 -11.28 0.90
N PRO A 365 -2.57 -12.18 1.90
CA PRO A 365 -1.49 -12.17 2.88
C PRO A 365 -0.15 -12.45 2.20
N GLY A 366 0.89 -11.70 2.57
CA GLY A 366 2.24 -11.91 2.06
C GLY A 366 2.54 -11.27 0.70
N LEU A 367 1.59 -10.57 0.05
CA LEU A 367 1.88 -9.81 -1.18
C LEU A 367 3.01 -8.79 -0.97
N ALA A 368 2.98 -8.04 0.13
CA ALA A 368 4.02 -7.07 0.46
C ALA A 368 5.40 -7.73 0.57
N ALA A 369 5.49 -8.87 1.26
CA ALA A 369 6.71 -9.66 1.38
C ALA A 369 7.18 -10.20 0.01
N ALA A 370 6.27 -10.67 -0.84
CA ALA A 370 6.61 -11.13 -2.19
C ALA A 370 7.20 -10.00 -3.06
N ILE A 371 6.64 -8.80 -2.98
CA ILE A 371 7.16 -7.62 -3.68
C ILE A 371 8.55 -7.23 -3.13
N ASP A 372 8.70 -7.23 -1.80
CA ASP A 372 9.96 -6.92 -1.13
C ASP A 372 11.05 -7.95 -1.47
N HIS A 373 10.69 -9.23 -1.54
CA HIS A 373 11.57 -10.30 -1.97
C HIS A 373 12.03 -10.12 -3.42
N ALA A 374 11.11 -9.80 -4.35
CA ALA A 374 11.47 -9.53 -5.74
C ALA A 374 12.46 -8.36 -5.87
N GLU A 375 12.23 -7.26 -5.14
CA GLU A 375 13.15 -6.13 -5.12
C GLU A 375 14.51 -6.47 -4.50
N ALA A 376 14.53 -7.29 -3.44
CA ALA A 376 15.76 -7.78 -2.83
C ALA A 376 16.57 -8.66 -3.78
N VAL A 377 15.91 -9.56 -4.51
CA VAL A 377 16.54 -10.39 -5.55
C VAL A 377 17.10 -9.49 -6.66
N ALA A 378 16.36 -8.48 -7.11
CA ALA A 378 16.83 -7.56 -8.15
C ALA A 378 18.06 -6.74 -7.70
N ALA A 379 18.05 -6.24 -6.46
CA ALA A 379 19.20 -5.55 -5.89
C ALA A 379 20.42 -6.48 -5.74
N SER A 380 20.21 -7.73 -5.32
CA SER A 380 21.24 -8.77 -5.27
C SER A 380 21.84 -9.07 -6.65
N THR A 381 20.99 -9.24 -7.67
CA THR A 381 21.39 -9.45 -9.07
C THR A 381 22.26 -8.29 -9.60
N ARG A 382 22.01 -7.06 -9.12
CA ARG A 382 22.78 -5.85 -9.48
C ARG A 382 24.04 -5.64 -8.63
N GLY A 383 24.34 -6.52 -7.67
CA GLY A 383 25.47 -6.35 -6.77
C GLY A 383 25.29 -5.20 -5.77
N ALA A 384 24.06 -4.88 -5.39
CA ALA A 384 23.72 -3.82 -4.43
C ALA A 384 23.21 -4.45 -3.10
N PRO A 385 24.09 -5.03 -2.26
CA PRO A 385 23.68 -5.83 -1.11
C PRO A 385 22.93 -5.03 -0.04
N ILE A 386 23.30 -3.78 0.21
CA ILE A 386 22.61 -2.93 1.20
C ILE A 386 21.18 -2.63 0.74
N ALA A 387 20.97 -2.31 -0.54
CA ALA A 387 19.63 -2.11 -1.09
C ALA A 387 18.78 -3.40 -1.01
N ALA A 388 19.41 -4.57 -1.18
CA ALA A 388 18.74 -5.85 -1.03
C ALA A 388 18.34 -6.13 0.43
N VAL A 389 19.21 -5.84 1.39
CA VAL A 389 18.88 -5.92 2.82
C VAL A 389 17.77 -4.93 3.17
N ALA A 390 17.85 -3.69 2.70
CA ALA A 390 16.83 -2.67 2.90
C ALA A 390 15.45 -3.12 2.41
N ALA A 391 15.39 -3.76 1.23
CA ALA A 391 14.15 -4.29 0.70
C ALA A 391 13.52 -5.35 1.63
N LEU A 392 14.33 -6.28 2.16
CA LEU A 392 13.92 -7.30 3.13
C LEU A 392 13.62 -6.75 4.54
N ASP A 393 14.09 -5.54 4.84
CA ASP A 393 13.92 -4.88 6.14
C ASP A 393 12.52 -4.28 6.33
N ARG A 394 11.88 -3.90 5.22
CA ARG A 394 10.57 -3.21 5.22
C ARG A 394 9.43 -4.05 5.78
N GLY A 395 9.51 -5.39 5.67
CA GLY A 395 8.52 -6.32 6.24
C GLY A 395 8.42 -6.25 7.78
N GLY A 396 9.38 -5.60 8.44
CA GLY A 396 9.36 -5.38 9.89
C GLY A 396 9.44 -6.70 10.67
N ALA A 397 8.54 -6.87 11.64
CA ALA A 397 8.52 -8.03 12.54
C ALA A 397 7.83 -9.28 11.97
N GLU A 398 7.33 -9.23 10.72
CA GLU A 398 6.78 -10.44 10.10
C GLU A 398 7.87 -11.51 9.95
N PRO A 399 7.54 -12.79 10.23
CA PRO A 399 8.51 -13.86 10.12
C PRO A 399 8.95 -14.00 8.67
N ARG A 400 10.25 -13.80 8.43
CA ARG A 400 10.87 -14.00 7.14
C ARG A 400 10.65 -15.44 6.66
N THR A 401 10.37 -15.59 5.38
CA THR A 401 10.35 -16.90 4.74
C THR A 401 11.76 -17.51 4.75
N LYS A 402 11.83 -18.84 4.57
CA LYS A 402 13.11 -19.56 4.52
C LYS A 402 14.04 -19.01 3.43
N ASP A 403 13.50 -18.64 2.27
CA ASP A 403 14.30 -18.16 1.15
C ASP A 403 14.75 -16.70 1.32
N GLU A 404 13.93 -15.85 1.94
CA GLU A 404 14.36 -14.52 2.40
C GLU A 404 15.48 -14.63 3.44
N GLY A 405 15.36 -15.55 4.40
CA GLY A 405 16.39 -15.81 5.41
C GLY A 405 17.71 -16.26 4.78
N LYS A 406 17.68 -17.17 3.81
CA LYS A 406 18.87 -17.58 3.05
C LYS A 406 19.48 -16.43 2.26
N LEU A 407 18.65 -15.64 1.57
CA LEU A 407 19.10 -14.49 0.79
C LEU A 407 19.76 -13.46 1.71
N LEU A 408 19.14 -13.14 2.84
CA LEU A 408 19.71 -12.23 3.83
C LEU A 408 21.03 -12.77 4.39
N ALA A 409 21.09 -14.02 4.79
CA ALA A 409 22.31 -14.63 5.31
C ALA A 409 23.45 -14.66 4.26
N LYS A 410 23.12 -14.70 2.96
CA LYS A 410 24.10 -14.55 1.89
C LYS A 410 24.56 -13.10 1.72
N LEU A 411 23.65 -12.14 1.80
CA LEU A 411 23.91 -10.71 1.58
C LEU A 411 24.61 -10.04 2.76
N ALA A 412 24.18 -10.36 3.97
CA ALA A 412 24.70 -9.88 5.23
C ALA A 412 24.76 -11.05 6.23
N PRO A 413 25.81 -11.89 6.16
CA PRO A 413 25.98 -13.01 7.07
C PRO A 413 25.80 -12.58 8.54
N PRO A 414 25.04 -13.36 9.32
CA PRO A 414 24.83 -13.03 10.72
C PRO A 414 26.16 -13.15 11.47
N ALA A 415 26.44 -12.18 12.32
CA ALA A 415 27.59 -12.19 13.22
C ALA A 415 27.12 -11.94 14.65
N THR A 416 27.65 -12.70 15.60
CA THR A 416 27.38 -12.43 17.02
C THR A 416 28.37 -11.38 17.47
N ALA A 417 27.83 -10.24 17.91
CA ALA A 417 28.61 -9.15 18.46
C ALA A 417 28.60 -9.24 19.99
N SER A 418 29.77 -9.22 20.60
CA SER A 418 29.93 -9.13 22.05
C SER A 418 30.34 -7.74 22.45
N ALA A 419 29.75 -7.23 23.53
CA ALA A 419 30.27 -6.05 24.22
C ALA A 419 31.66 -6.39 24.75
N VAL A 420 32.70 -5.81 24.15
CA VAL A 420 34.09 -5.99 24.59
C VAL A 420 34.47 -4.95 25.62
N TYR A 421 33.78 -3.82 25.63
CA TYR A 421 34.12 -2.72 26.52
C TYR A 421 32.94 -1.77 26.75
N ARG A 422 32.85 -1.22 27.96
CA ARG A 422 31.84 -0.26 28.40
C ARG A 422 32.55 0.94 29.04
N THR A 423 32.31 2.14 28.50
CA THR A 423 32.96 3.37 28.95
C THR A 423 32.43 3.81 30.31
N ALA A 424 33.31 4.40 31.12
CA ALA A 424 32.90 5.18 32.29
C ALA A 424 32.34 6.57 31.90
N ALA A 425 32.77 7.11 30.75
CA ALA A 425 32.23 8.35 30.20
C ALA A 425 30.76 8.15 29.80
N ALA A 426 29.88 8.97 30.40
CA ALA A 426 28.45 8.96 30.12
C ALA A 426 28.15 9.78 28.86
N PRO A 427 27.68 9.16 27.76
CA PRO A 427 27.38 9.90 26.54
C PRO A 427 26.22 10.86 26.76
N GLN A 428 26.31 12.04 26.16
CA GLN A 428 25.21 13.00 26.19
C GLN A 428 23.98 12.40 25.48
N PRO A 429 22.78 12.46 26.08
CA PRO A 429 21.57 11.94 25.45
C PRO A 429 21.33 12.59 24.09
N THR A 430 21.10 11.77 23.07
CA THR A 430 20.77 12.23 21.71
C THR A 430 19.30 12.00 21.41
N ARG A 431 18.65 13.01 20.83
CA ARG A 431 17.30 12.87 20.28
C ARG A 431 17.33 11.97 19.03
N PRO A 432 16.27 11.20 18.73
CA PRO A 432 16.16 10.52 17.45
C PRO A 432 16.36 11.49 16.28
N GLY A 433 17.13 11.10 15.28
CA GLY A 433 17.44 11.96 14.12
C GLY A 433 18.56 12.99 14.34
N ALA A 434 19.20 13.01 15.51
CA ALA A 434 20.37 13.84 15.78
C ALA A 434 21.68 13.13 15.44
N LEU A 435 22.78 13.89 15.28
CA LEU A 435 24.13 13.33 15.31
C LEU A 435 24.39 12.68 16.68
N GLY A 436 24.92 11.45 16.62
CA GLY A 436 25.28 10.64 17.76
C GLY A 436 26.32 11.31 18.67
N SER A 437 26.38 10.87 19.91
CA SER A 437 27.39 11.29 20.89
C SER A 437 28.71 10.52 20.78
N LEU A 438 28.85 9.64 19.79
CA LEU A 438 30.00 8.75 19.62
C LEU A 438 30.64 8.96 18.24
N ALA A 439 31.96 8.98 18.19
CA ALA A 439 32.72 8.99 16.94
C ALA A 439 34.06 8.26 17.15
N PHE A 440 34.57 7.58 16.14
CA PHE A 440 35.95 7.08 16.20
C PHE A 440 36.92 8.12 15.64
N GLU A 441 38.18 8.04 16.05
CA GLU A 441 39.30 8.68 15.36
C GLU A 441 39.91 7.70 14.33
N PRO A 442 40.67 8.20 13.34
CA PRO A 442 41.44 7.35 12.43
C PRO A 442 42.42 6.42 13.16
N SER A 443 42.88 6.80 14.36
CA SER A 443 43.73 5.98 15.23
C SER A 443 43.02 4.77 15.84
N GLY A 444 41.68 4.76 15.85
CA GLY A 444 40.85 3.74 16.50
C GLY A 444 40.42 4.08 17.93
N ALA A 445 40.83 5.24 18.47
CA ALA A 445 40.30 5.75 19.73
C ALA A 445 38.82 6.17 19.58
N LEU A 446 38.04 5.97 20.65
CA LEU A 446 36.63 6.36 20.71
C LEU A 446 36.51 7.75 21.35
N LEU A 447 35.83 8.66 20.67
CA LEU A 447 35.40 9.95 21.18
C LEU A 447 33.97 9.85 21.72
N VAL A 448 33.79 10.28 22.96
CA VAL A 448 32.49 10.34 23.64
C VAL A 448 32.19 11.80 23.95
N ARG A 449 31.15 12.34 23.31
CA ARG A 449 30.58 13.66 23.66
C ARG A 449 29.76 13.51 24.94
N THR A 450 30.23 14.14 26.01
CA THR A 450 29.59 14.19 27.33
C THR A 450 29.01 15.58 27.60
N ALA A 451 28.33 15.77 28.73
CA ALA A 451 27.85 17.09 29.14
C ALA A 451 29.00 18.08 29.46
N GLN A 452 30.19 17.56 29.81
CA GLN A 452 31.35 18.35 30.23
C GLN A 452 32.34 18.63 29.09
N GLY A 453 32.14 18.03 27.91
CA GLY A 453 33.05 18.12 26.77
C GLY A 453 33.26 16.78 26.08
N VAL A 454 34.35 16.66 25.31
CA VAL A 454 34.70 15.43 24.61
C VAL A 454 35.74 14.65 25.41
N VAL A 455 35.47 13.37 25.62
CA VAL A 455 36.40 12.42 26.24
C VAL A 455 36.91 11.47 25.18
N ARG A 456 38.23 11.28 25.14
CA ARG A 456 38.90 10.28 24.31
C ARG A 456 39.12 9.03 25.14
N VAL A 457 38.76 7.88 24.57
CA VAL A 457 38.91 6.56 25.18
C VAL A 457 39.72 5.70 24.24
N ASP A 458 40.92 5.32 24.66
CA ASP A 458 41.75 4.38 23.92
C ASP A 458 41.44 2.94 24.35
N PRO A 459 40.80 2.13 23.49
CA PRO A 459 40.49 0.74 23.83
C PRO A 459 41.74 -0.15 23.94
N ALA A 460 42.91 0.29 23.46
CA ALA A 460 44.15 -0.49 23.48
C ALA A 460 45.06 -0.20 24.70
N ALA A 461 45.16 1.05 25.14
CA ALA A 461 46.11 1.45 26.20
C ALA A 461 45.61 1.19 27.64
N SER A 462 44.34 1.50 27.94
CA SER A 462 43.63 1.00 29.11
C SER A 462 42.17 1.46 29.06
N PRO A 463 41.19 0.54 29.17
CA PRO A 463 39.77 0.87 29.12
C PRO A 463 39.28 1.81 30.23
N THR A 464 40.02 2.01 31.32
CA THR A 464 39.59 2.94 32.39
C THR A 464 40.18 4.34 32.26
N LEU A 465 41.19 4.52 31.41
CA LEU A 465 41.78 5.83 31.15
C LEU A 465 40.87 6.61 30.22
N THR A 466 40.23 7.62 30.79
CA THR A 466 39.46 8.63 30.08
C THR A 466 40.26 9.91 30.12
N GLU A 467 40.67 10.40 28.96
CA GLU A 467 41.41 11.65 28.85
C GLU A 467 40.50 12.70 28.21
N ALA A 468 40.54 13.92 28.73
CA ALA A 468 39.84 15.03 28.11
C ALA A 468 40.47 15.30 26.74
N ALA A 469 39.67 15.23 25.67
CA ALA A 469 40.10 15.51 24.31
C ALA A 469 40.09 17.03 24.08
N THR A 470 40.98 17.77 24.75
CA THR A 470 40.98 19.24 24.71
C THR A 470 41.28 19.81 23.32
N ASP A 471 41.86 19.00 22.45
CA ASP A 471 42.15 19.28 21.05
C ASP A 471 40.94 19.11 20.12
N ILE A 472 39.85 18.48 20.59
CA ILE A 472 38.65 18.21 19.79
C ILE A 472 37.46 19.00 20.36
N PRO A 473 36.92 19.98 19.61
CA PRO A 473 35.73 20.69 20.04
C PRO A 473 34.51 19.76 20.07
N PRO A 474 33.57 19.94 21.00
CA PRO A 474 32.31 19.19 20.98
C PRO A 474 31.53 19.52 19.71
N TRP A 475 31.12 18.50 18.97
CA TRP A 475 30.29 18.66 17.77
C TRP A 475 28.81 18.86 18.14
N PRO A 476 28.01 19.55 17.29
CA PRO A 476 26.59 19.77 17.56
C PRO A 476 25.77 18.48 17.42
N ALA A 477 24.64 18.41 18.11
CA ALA A 477 23.67 17.33 17.93
C ALA A 477 22.80 17.53 16.67
N ALA A 478 22.58 18.79 16.27
CA ALA A 478 21.81 19.13 15.10
C ALA A 478 22.55 18.73 13.80
N VAL A 479 21.78 18.30 12.79
CA VAL A 479 22.30 17.87 11.49
C VAL A 479 22.19 19.05 10.54
N HIS A 480 23.32 19.66 10.19
CA HIS A 480 23.35 20.88 9.35
C HIS A 480 23.95 20.63 7.96
N ALA A 481 23.27 21.14 6.95
CA ALA A 481 23.69 21.22 5.54
C ALA A 481 23.75 22.70 5.13
N GLY A 482 24.90 23.34 5.33
CA GLY A 482 25.01 24.80 5.24
C GLY A 482 24.11 25.47 6.30
N PRO A 483 23.20 26.39 5.91
CA PRO A 483 22.28 27.02 6.86
C PRO A 483 21.08 26.12 7.20
N ALA A 484 20.85 25.03 6.44
CA ALA A 484 19.71 24.16 6.63
C ALA A 484 19.93 23.15 7.77
N GLU A 485 18.93 22.96 8.64
CA GLU A 485 18.90 21.91 9.67
C GLU A 485 17.87 20.84 9.31
N LEU A 486 18.25 19.56 9.32
CA LEU A 486 17.29 18.45 9.22
C LEU A 486 16.65 18.21 10.59
N VAL A 487 15.35 18.49 10.69
CA VAL A 487 14.61 18.49 11.97
C VAL A 487 14.02 17.12 12.29
N ALA A 488 13.40 16.48 11.30
CA ALA A 488 12.67 15.25 11.49
C ALA A 488 12.44 14.50 10.17
N VAL A 489 12.15 13.20 10.30
CA VAL A 489 11.41 12.44 9.29
C VAL A 489 10.05 12.10 9.87
N GLU A 490 8.99 12.37 9.13
CA GLU A 490 7.61 12.22 9.57
C GLU A 490 6.82 11.25 8.69
N ARG A 491 5.91 10.55 9.35
CA ARG A 491 4.81 9.81 8.75
C ARG A 491 3.52 10.54 9.10
N ARG A 492 2.82 11.05 8.08
CA ARG A 492 1.54 11.76 8.24
C ARG A 492 0.38 11.01 7.65
N CYS A 493 -0.79 11.26 8.20
CA CYS A 493 -2.03 10.60 7.82
C CYS A 493 -2.52 10.93 6.41
N ASP A 494 -2.34 12.16 5.99
CA ASP A 494 -2.74 12.67 4.68
C ASP A 494 -1.65 12.48 3.60
N ALA A 495 -0.42 12.16 4.00
CA ALA A 495 0.69 11.97 3.06
C ALA A 495 0.81 10.50 2.58
N PRO A 496 1.01 10.27 1.26
CA PRO A 496 1.24 8.92 0.72
C PRO A 496 2.70 8.44 0.90
N THR A 497 3.63 9.38 1.09
CA THR A 497 5.07 9.13 1.32
C THR A 497 5.46 9.52 2.74
N LEU A 498 6.66 9.11 3.16
CA LEU A 498 7.33 9.76 4.29
C LEU A 498 7.79 11.17 3.87
N LEU A 499 7.93 12.07 4.84
CA LEU A 499 8.36 13.46 4.63
C LEU A 499 9.61 13.74 5.48
N ALA A 500 10.65 14.31 4.89
CA ALA A 500 11.72 14.94 5.64
C ALA A 500 11.42 16.43 5.84
N LEU A 501 11.69 16.92 7.05
CA LEU A 501 11.45 18.31 7.44
C LEU A 501 12.76 19.00 7.74
N PHE A 502 12.94 20.20 7.17
CA PHE A 502 14.15 20.99 7.39
C PHE A 502 13.83 22.47 7.53
N ARG A 503 14.66 23.17 8.30
CA ARG A 503 14.60 24.62 8.49
C ARG A 503 15.78 25.26 7.80
N SER A 504 15.56 26.33 7.04
CA SER A 504 16.65 27.06 6.36
C SER A 504 17.52 27.91 7.28
N SER A 505 17.07 28.17 8.52
CA SER A 505 17.79 28.90 9.56
C SER A 505 17.11 28.63 10.91
N PRO A 506 17.80 28.73 12.06
CA PRO A 506 17.19 28.67 13.38
C PRO A 506 16.03 29.67 13.57
N ASP A 507 16.13 30.83 12.91
CA ASP A 507 15.14 31.91 12.98
C ASP A 507 14.09 31.84 11.86
N ALA A 508 14.19 30.86 10.94
CA ALA A 508 13.25 30.74 9.84
C ALA A 508 11.85 30.40 10.36
N VAL A 509 10.85 31.13 9.85
CA VAL A 509 9.45 30.83 10.12
C VAL A 509 9.00 29.71 9.19
N GLY A 510 8.77 28.53 9.76
CA GLY A 510 8.25 27.36 9.04
C GLY A 510 9.31 26.31 8.69
N GLU A 511 8.82 25.12 8.32
CA GLU A 511 9.63 23.98 7.91
C GLU A 511 9.35 23.71 6.43
N MET A 512 10.41 23.43 5.66
CA MET A 512 10.29 22.93 4.31
C MET A 512 10.15 21.41 4.33
N GLU A 513 9.37 20.87 3.41
CA GLU A 513 9.04 19.45 3.36
C GLU A 513 9.58 18.83 2.07
N VAL A 514 10.28 17.70 2.19
CA VAL A 514 10.73 16.90 1.05
C VAL A 514 10.13 15.51 1.16
N PRO A 515 9.34 15.04 0.18
CA PRO A 515 8.89 13.67 0.17
C PRO A 515 10.07 12.73 -0.04
N LEU A 516 10.11 11.65 0.73
CA LEU A 516 11.16 10.64 0.66
C LEU A 516 10.77 9.52 -0.32
N PRO A 517 11.76 8.82 -0.92
CA PRO A 517 11.53 7.68 -1.80
C PRO A 517 11.14 6.41 -1.00
N LEU A 518 10.21 6.56 -0.05
CA LEU A 518 9.64 5.49 0.77
C LEU A 518 8.14 5.77 0.95
N LEU A 519 7.31 4.78 0.63
CA LEU A 519 5.88 4.83 0.89
C LEU A 519 5.63 4.83 2.40
N ARG A 520 4.52 5.43 2.83
CA ARG A 520 4.16 5.57 4.24
C ARG A 520 4.19 4.26 5.05
N GLY A 521 3.92 3.11 4.43
CA GLY A 521 4.00 1.78 5.08
C GLY A 521 5.36 1.09 5.04
N GLN A 522 6.36 1.66 4.34
CA GLN A 522 7.68 1.06 4.11
C GLN A 522 8.75 1.50 5.11
N GLY A 523 8.51 2.57 5.88
CA GLY A 523 9.40 2.94 6.98
C GLY A 523 9.27 2.01 8.19
N PRO A 524 10.22 2.05 9.14
CA PRO A 524 10.09 1.29 10.40
C PRO A 524 8.70 1.53 11.03
N ARG A 525 8.03 0.45 11.42
CA ARG A 525 6.79 0.53 12.20
C ARG A 525 7.14 0.83 13.66
N ALA A 526 6.30 1.60 14.35
CA ALA A 526 6.42 1.81 15.77
C ALA A 526 6.55 0.48 16.52
N ARG A 527 7.27 0.49 17.65
CA ARG A 527 7.52 -0.69 18.49
C ARG A 527 6.21 -1.44 18.81
N PRO A 528 6.28 -2.78 18.97
CA PRO A 528 5.18 -3.56 19.54
C PRO A 528 4.74 -2.95 20.87
N GLY A 529 3.46 -2.62 21.02
CA GLY A 529 2.89 -2.05 22.24
C GLY A 529 2.24 -0.66 22.11
N ALA A 530 2.32 0.01 20.95
CA ALA A 530 1.54 1.21 20.69
C ALA A 530 0.03 0.88 20.64
N ALA A 531 -0.77 1.54 21.49
CA ALA A 531 -2.19 1.27 21.66
C ALA A 531 -3.01 1.66 20.40
N PRO A 532 -3.98 0.85 19.94
CA PRO A 532 -5.02 1.30 19.02
C PRO A 532 -6.00 2.22 19.79
N PRO A 533 -6.20 3.51 19.42
CA PRO A 533 -6.46 4.00 18.07
C PRO A 533 -5.48 5.08 17.54
N GLU A 534 -4.27 5.22 18.08
CA GLU A 534 -3.30 6.27 17.67
C GLU A 534 -2.67 6.06 16.28
N ARG A 535 -3.10 5.05 15.52
CA ARG A 535 -2.46 4.67 14.24
C ARG A 535 -2.75 5.61 13.08
N CYS A 536 -3.66 6.59 13.25
CA CYS A 536 -3.60 7.81 12.46
C CYS A 536 -4.38 9.01 13.01
N ALA A 537 -4.09 9.39 14.26
CA ALA A 537 -4.42 10.72 14.74
C ALA A 537 -3.14 11.57 14.77
N GLY A 538 -2.74 12.12 13.62
CA GLY A 538 -1.67 13.13 13.55
C GLY A 538 -0.38 12.67 12.87
N THR A 539 0.74 13.09 13.43
CA THR A 539 2.08 13.06 12.82
C THR A 539 3.02 12.22 13.67
N GLU A 540 3.58 11.16 13.12
CA GLU A 540 4.57 10.30 13.78
C GLU A 540 5.98 10.68 13.31
N ARG A 541 6.89 10.99 14.25
CA ARG A 541 8.32 11.18 13.94
C ARG A 541 9.05 9.85 13.95
N LEU A 542 9.70 9.52 12.84
CA LEU A 542 10.45 8.29 12.66
C LEU A 542 11.93 8.49 13.02
N PRO A 543 12.56 7.52 13.70
CA PRO A 543 13.99 7.56 13.94
C PRO A 543 14.75 7.39 12.61
N PHE A 544 15.82 8.18 12.44
CA PHE A 544 16.78 8.02 11.35
C PHE A 544 18.20 8.18 11.89
N SER A 545 19.17 7.63 11.17
CA SER A 545 20.60 7.77 11.46
C SER A 545 21.25 8.70 10.42
N PRO A 546 21.85 9.84 10.83
CA PRO A 546 22.60 10.68 9.91
C PRO A 546 23.86 9.96 9.40
N LEU A 547 24.13 10.06 8.10
CA LEU A 547 25.29 9.45 7.44
C LEU A 547 26.28 10.51 6.95
N ALA A 548 25.76 11.59 6.36
CA ALA A 548 26.55 12.73 5.94
C ALA A 548 25.67 13.98 5.88
N ALA A 549 26.31 15.14 5.99
CA ALA A 549 25.69 16.42 5.73
C ALA A 549 26.72 17.33 5.07
N SER A 550 26.31 18.04 4.03
CA SER A 550 27.15 18.97 3.27
C SER A 550 26.31 20.15 2.79
N GLU A 551 26.91 21.19 2.23
CA GLU A 551 26.14 22.27 1.60
C GLU A 551 25.18 21.77 0.50
N GLY A 552 25.43 20.58 -0.07
CA GLY A 552 24.55 19.96 -1.06
C GLY A 552 23.29 19.33 -0.48
N GLY A 553 23.25 19.03 0.83
CA GLY A 553 22.13 18.39 1.50
C GLY A 553 22.52 17.28 2.48
N PHE A 554 21.64 16.30 2.64
CA PHE A 554 21.73 15.28 3.71
C PHE A 554 21.73 13.86 3.14
N ASP A 555 22.54 12.99 3.74
CA ASP A 555 22.44 11.54 3.57
C ASP A 555 22.01 10.91 4.90
N ILE A 556 20.95 10.12 4.87
CA ILE A 556 20.36 9.49 6.07
C ILE A 556 20.05 8.01 5.83
N ALA A 557 19.95 7.27 6.93
CA ALA A 557 19.41 5.91 6.94
C ALA A 557 18.10 5.85 7.74
N LEU A 558 17.08 5.25 7.14
CA LEU A 558 15.79 4.91 7.76
C LEU A 558 15.71 3.39 7.88
N GLY A 559 16.16 2.86 9.02
CA GLY A 559 16.51 1.44 9.11
C GLY A 559 17.66 1.13 8.15
N ALA A 560 17.54 0.05 7.38
CA ALA A 560 18.51 -0.28 6.33
C ALA A 560 18.37 0.54 5.03
N ALA A 561 17.27 1.31 4.85
CA ALA A 561 17.07 2.12 3.65
C ALA A 561 17.91 3.39 3.68
N LEU A 562 18.82 3.55 2.70
CA LEU A 562 19.65 4.74 2.55
C LEU A 562 18.98 5.76 1.62
N VAL A 563 18.94 7.02 2.04
CA VAL A 563 18.29 8.11 1.32
C VAL A 563 19.21 9.32 1.26
N SER A 564 19.30 9.93 0.08
CA SER A 564 19.95 11.22 -0.13
C SER A 564 18.89 12.29 -0.35
N ILE A 565 19.08 13.47 0.22
CA ILE A 565 18.23 14.64 0.09
C ILE A 565 19.10 15.75 -0.50
N ASP A 566 18.83 16.15 -1.74
CA ASP A 566 19.54 17.22 -2.45
C ASP A 566 18.80 18.54 -2.28
N LEU A 567 19.48 19.53 -1.69
CA LEU A 567 18.95 20.87 -1.44
C LEU A 567 19.39 21.90 -2.49
N ARG A 568 20.23 21.52 -3.46
CA ARG A 568 20.75 22.43 -4.49
C ARG A 568 19.73 22.74 -5.58
N ALA A 569 18.75 21.85 -5.76
CA ALA A 569 17.67 22.07 -6.70
C ALA A 569 16.72 23.17 -6.20
N ALA A 570 16.14 23.95 -7.12
CA ALA A 570 15.16 24.99 -6.80
C ALA A 570 13.96 24.46 -5.99
N ALA A 571 13.61 23.19 -6.22
CA ALA A 571 12.76 22.41 -5.36
C ALA A 571 13.59 21.24 -4.81
N PRO A 572 13.83 21.16 -3.49
CA PRO A 572 14.56 20.06 -2.88
C PRO A 572 13.99 18.69 -3.26
N THR A 573 14.88 17.71 -3.48
CA THR A 573 14.51 16.36 -3.93
C THR A 573 15.16 15.30 -3.07
N ALA A 574 14.63 14.08 -3.08
CA ALA A 574 15.23 12.95 -2.39
C ALA A 574 15.29 11.72 -3.30
N SER A 575 16.34 10.90 -3.16
CA SER A 575 16.50 9.68 -3.95
C SER A 575 17.09 8.55 -3.11
N ALA A 576 16.87 7.31 -3.55
CA ALA A 576 17.54 6.17 -2.94
C ALA A 576 19.06 6.34 -3.11
N LEU A 577 19.80 6.11 -2.04
CA LEU A 577 21.25 6.30 -2.00
C LEU A 577 21.96 4.95 -2.17
N SER A 578 23.01 4.95 -3.00
CA SER A 578 23.93 3.81 -3.12
C SER A 578 25.14 4.02 -2.23
N PHE A 579 25.72 2.94 -1.73
CA PHE A 579 26.93 2.94 -0.93
C PHE A 579 28.06 2.21 -1.69
N PRO A 580 29.34 2.65 -1.63
CA PRO A 580 29.93 3.63 -0.70
C PRO A 580 29.54 5.09 -0.95
N LEU A 581 29.58 5.91 0.12
CA LEU A 581 29.39 7.36 0.02
C LEU A 581 30.73 8.08 -0.13
N THR A 582 30.77 9.11 -0.96
CA THR A 582 31.97 9.94 -1.19
C THR A 582 32.05 11.15 -0.25
N THR A 583 30.92 11.56 0.32
CA THR A 583 30.86 12.68 1.27
C THR A 583 31.57 12.31 2.58
N PRO A 584 32.43 13.18 3.15
CA PRO A 584 33.02 12.97 4.47
C PRO A 584 31.95 12.76 5.55
N ALA A 585 32.23 11.88 6.50
CA ALA A 585 31.32 11.63 7.63
C ALA A 585 31.56 12.68 8.73
N PRO A 586 30.53 13.44 9.16
CA PRO A 586 30.67 14.30 10.34
C PRO A 586 30.81 13.43 11.60
N GLN A 587 31.43 13.99 12.64
CA GLN A 587 31.47 13.33 13.96
C GLN A 587 30.04 13.08 14.46
N GLY A 588 29.80 11.89 15.04
CA GLY A 588 28.46 11.46 15.44
C GLY A 588 27.63 10.81 14.34
N ALA A 589 28.08 10.78 13.08
CA ALA A 589 27.41 10.03 12.04
C ALA A 589 27.52 8.52 12.25
N ALA A 590 26.56 7.78 11.69
CA ALA A 590 26.59 6.31 11.64
C ALA A 590 27.58 5.77 10.59
N ARG A 591 28.71 6.45 10.42
CA ARG A 591 29.78 6.17 9.46
C ARG A 591 31.16 6.30 10.10
N SER A 592 32.10 5.54 9.57
CA SER A 592 33.49 5.55 10.03
C SER A 592 34.19 6.85 9.63
N PRO A 593 35.31 7.18 10.29
CA PRO A 593 36.11 8.37 9.96
C PRO A 593 36.54 8.46 8.50
N ASP A 594 36.92 7.33 7.88
CA ASP A 594 37.26 7.26 6.45
C ASP A 594 36.02 7.28 5.53
N GLY A 595 34.82 7.26 6.10
CA GLY A 595 33.54 7.20 5.40
C GLY A 595 33.25 5.85 4.70
N ALA A 596 34.17 4.90 4.77
CA ALA A 596 34.13 3.64 4.04
C ALA A 596 33.35 2.55 4.78
N THR A 597 32.87 2.78 6.00
CA THR A 597 32.05 1.85 6.78
C THR A 597 30.80 2.57 7.29
N LEU A 598 29.65 1.90 7.28
CA LEU A 598 28.42 2.34 7.96
C LEU A 598 27.93 1.30 8.97
N ALA A 599 27.20 1.76 9.98
CA ALA A 599 26.55 0.93 10.98
C ALA A 599 25.12 1.44 11.24
N VAL A 600 24.13 0.83 10.61
CA VAL A 600 22.73 1.31 10.64
C VAL A 600 21.80 0.26 11.25
N PRO A 601 20.74 0.65 11.96
CA PRO A 601 19.75 -0.29 12.47
C PRO A 601 19.11 -1.09 11.34
N ALA A 602 18.86 -2.38 11.57
CA ALA A 602 18.10 -3.25 10.67
C ALA A 602 17.25 -4.24 11.48
N ALA A 603 16.21 -4.81 10.88
CA ALA A 603 15.42 -5.88 11.43
C ALA A 603 16.30 -7.11 11.72
N GLY A 604 16.46 -7.38 13.02
CA GLY A 604 17.30 -8.46 13.54
C GLY A 604 18.64 -8.01 14.13
N GLY A 605 19.00 -6.71 14.04
CA GLY A 605 20.21 -6.21 14.69
C GLY A 605 20.79 -4.94 14.06
N LEU A 606 22.11 -4.86 14.02
CA LEU A 606 22.85 -3.75 13.44
C LEU A 606 23.51 -4.18 12.13
N LEU A 607 23.16 -3.54 11.02
CA LEU A 607 23.80 -3.77 9.73
C LEU A 607 25.11 -2.99 9.68
N VAL A 608 26.24 -3.69 9.60
CA VAL A 608 27.57 -3.11 9.41
C VAL A 608 28.04 -3.42 8.00
N ALA A 609 28.32 -2.39 7.19
CA ALA A 609 28.73 -2.56 5.80
C ALA A 609 29.95 -1.70 5.45
N THR A 610 30.85 -2.25 4.63
CA THR A 610 32.09 -1.60 4.19
C THR A 610 32.09 -1.35 2.67
N ALA A 611 32.86 -0.34 2.24
CA ALA A 611 32.93 0.10 0.84
C ALA A 611 33.42 -1.01 -0.11
N GLY A 612 34.12 -2.01 0.42
CA GLY A 612 34.50 -3.24 -0.31
C GLY A 612 33.34 -4.19 -0.58
N GLY A 613 32.10 -3.82 -0.24
CA GLY A 613 30.90 -4.63 -0.48
C GLY A 613 30.62 -5.69 0.59
N ALA A 614 31.46 -5.79 1.63
CA ALA A 614 31.19 -6.69 2.74
C ALA A 614 30.13 -6.09 3.66
N ALA A 615 29.04 -6.82 3.90
CA ALA A 615 28.01 -6.48 4.88
C ALA A 615 27.85 -7.63 5.88
N ARG A 616 27.56 -7.31 7.14
CA ARG A 616 27.27 -8.27 8.21
C ARG A 616 26.12 -7.78 9.05
N LEU A 617 25.24 -8.68 9.47
CA LEU A 617 24.16 -8.38 10.40
C LEU A 617 24.58 -8.76 11.81
N TRP A 618 24.94 -7.77 12.61
CA TRP A 618 25.41 -7.97 13.99
C TRP A 618 24.21 -8.13 14.91
N SER A 619 24.26 -9.16 15.77
CA SER A 619 23.24 -9.44 16.79
C SER A 619 23.88 -9.71 18.14
N GLY A 620 23.16 -9.44 19.23
CA GLY A 620 23.63 -9.64 20.60
C GLY A 620 22.68 -9.00 21.62
N GLY A 621 22.70 -9.49 22.87
CA GLY A 621 21.77 -9.04 23.92
C GLY A 621 21.82 -7.54 24.17
N ASP A 622 23.00 -7.00 24.50
CA ASP A 622 23.21 -5.57 24.70
C ASP A 622 22.97 -4.74 23.42
N LEU A 623 23.27 -5.32 22.25
CA LEU A 623 23.11 -4.66 20.95
C LEU A 623 21.63 -4.42 20.60
N ALA A 624 20.70 -5.25 21.09
CA ALA A 624 19.26 -5.07 20.88
C ALA A 624 18.71 -3.76 21.50
N GLN A 625 19.42 -3.20 22.48
CA GLN A 625 19.08 -1.93 23.14
C GLN A 625 19.96 -0.76 22.66
N ALA A 626 20.91 -1.03 21.76
CA ALA A 626 21.86 -0.06 21.28
C ALA A 626 21.20 1.02 20.41
N THR A 627 21.67 2.26 20.57
CA THR A 627 21.27 3.42 19.76
C THR A 627 22.51 4.26 19.43
N ALA A 628 22.39 5.20 18.48
CA ALA A 628 23.47 6.13 18.10
C ALA A 628 24.83 5.43 17.87
N CYS A 629 24.82 4.40 17.02
CA CYS A 629 26.01 3.60 16.73
C CYS A 629 26.96 4.31 15.75
N ALA A 630 28.26 4.22 15.99
CA ALA A 630 29.33 4.70 15.12
C ALA A 630 30.36 3.59 14.89
N PRO A 631 30.67 3.22 13.63
CA PRO A 631 31.68 2.21 13.33
C PRO A 631 33.09 2.81 13.33
N ALA A 632 34.09 2.02 13.70
CA ALA A 632 35.49 2.31 13.41
C ALA A 632 35.81 2.04 11.93
N ASN A 633 36.98 2.49 11.45
CA ASN A 633 37.46 2.16 10.11
C ASN A 633 37.52 0.63 9.93
N GLY A 634 37.09 0.15 8.76
CA GLY A 634 37.01 -1.27 8.41
C GLY A 634 35.90 -2.06 9.13
N GLY A 635 35.16 -1.47 10.08
CA GLY A 635 33.97 -2.09 10.68
C GLY A 635 34.22 -3.24 11.64
N ALA A 636 35.46 -3.47 12.09
CA ALA A 636 35.75 -4.51 13.09
C ALA A 636 35.17 -4.18 14.48
N ARG A 637 35.00 -2.88 14.77
CA ARG A 637 34.42 -2.35 16.01
C ARG A 637 33.28 -1.41 15.69
N VAL A 638 32.23 -1.47 16.51
CA VAL A 638 31.17 -0.46 16.54
C VAL A 638 30.93 -0.03 17.97
N ALA A 639 30.90 1.28 18.20
CA ALA A 639 30.51 1.84 19.49
C ALA A 639 29.04 2.28 19.41
N CYS A 640 28.23 1.91 20.40
CA CYS A 640 26.84 2.35 20.50
C CYS A 640 26.51 2.81 21.92
N VAL A 641 25.46 3.63 22.05
CA VAL A 641 24.90 4.03 23.34
C VAL A 641 23.95 2.93 23.83
N VAL A 642 24.21 2.39 25.02
CA VAL A 642 23.39 1.37 25.70
C VAL A 642 23.08 1.85 27.12
N GLY A 643 21.85 2.32 27.35
CA GLY A 643 21.48 2.99 28.60
C GLY A 643 22.27 4.30 28.76
N ALA A 644 23.03 4.41 29.85
CA ALA A 644 23.84 5.60 30.16
C ALA A 644 25.33 5.49 29.78
N ALA A 645 25.73 4.43 29.07
CA ALA A 645 27.14 4.19 28.73
C ALA A 645 27.35 4.05 27.22
N ALA A 646 28.57 4.33 26.74
CA ALA A 646 29.01 3.87 25.44
C ALA A 646 29.54 2.44 25.56
N VAL A 647 29.19 1.58 24.63
CA VAL A 647 29.61 0.18 24.59
C VAL A 647 30.25 -0.09 23.24
N ILE A 648 31.48 -0.59 23.25
CA ILE A 648 32.18 -1.06 22.05
C ILE A 648 31.85 -2.54 21.87
N PHE A 649 31.38 -2.85 20.66
CA PHE A 649 31.07 -4.19 20.20
C PHE A 649 32.11 -4.64 19.18
N GLU A 650 32.47 -5.92 19.26
CA GLU A 650 33.24 -6.63 18.23
C GLU A 650 32.46 -7.86 17.78
N ALA A 651 32.41 -8.08 16.46
CA ALA A 651 31.83 -9.28 15.88
C ALA A 651 32.84 -10.43 15.93
N LYS A 652 32.38 -11.60 16.38
CA LYS A 652 33.13 -12.86 16.34
C LYS A 652 32.97 -13.58 15.01
#